data_AF-A0A9X2I5K1-F1
#
_entry.id   AF-A0A9X2I5K1-F1
#
_cell.length_a   1.000
_cell.length_b   1.000
_cell.length_c   1.000
_cell.angle_alpha   90.00
_cell.angle_beta   90.00
_cell.angle_gamma   90.00
#
_symmetry.space_group_name_H-M   'P 1'
#
loop_
_entity.id
_entity.type
_entity.pdbx_description
1 polymer ?
#
loop_
_entity_poly.entity_id
_entity_poly.type
_entity_poly.pdbx_seq_one_letter_code
_entity_poly.pdbx_strand_id
1 'polypeptide(L)'
;MTRSAILISIICLFLNGCGGGGGGTSNPPPSNQSSSSSSQGFEEPDPIDIPSDSDDDGIVDEDDNCPDVANPNQNDSDNDGRGDACNNETGVDSDGDGVNDILDNCPAIANMNQRDTDQNNIGDACDQDDDGDGIDDGEDNCPLLINVNQQDSDGDRVGDACDGDSDGDGVQNDNDNCPSLANTSQSDMDSDAAGDLCDTDIDNDGIDNTQDNCPRDNNADQGDADSDGIGDACDQNADADGDGFDDGTDNCPFDSNPEQADSDNDWVGDVCDIDADNDGVSDSGDNCPLTPNTLQLDSDTDGLGNSCDSDDDGDNVNDSVDNCPADANPDQLDADGDGVGDVCDLDRDSDGIPNGQDNCPLNANVDQLDQDSDGIGDACDSDRDGDGTDNPADNCPFIANPNQTDSDGDGIGDACDSTPNDDPVDTDGDGIDDENDNCPVNANASQQDSDGDGIGDVCDNDTDGDGVDNGSDNCPATANAGQADSDGDGAGDACDSQDDTDTDGDGVNDDQDNCPAIANIDQQDRDGDGTGDVCDSDVDGDGVDNDQDNCPITANANQVDSDNDGTGDACDGVDDSDTDNDGIQDDVDNCPLIANTDQSDLDGDGVGDVCDNDRDDDGIDNGADNCPAQANVNQNDLDGDGVGDACDSDLDGDTIANESDNCPRTANTNQSDWDSDGVGDACDSDLDGDGIANGADNCPEAPNDDQQDTDADGIGDACDTNTDSDGDGIDDGSDNCPSIANADQLDSDADTLGDVCDSDRDGDGVNNGADNCPDTANSDQADADSDGIGDACDSLTDSDSDGIADAADNCPLIANADQADADGDGVGDVCDNDRDNDGIMNSGDNCPLVSNPDQADMDSDGMGDACDDDQDGDGTDDDADNCPLVANPSQLDTDGDGIGDACDNDLDDDGVDNGSDNCPATPNADQSDIDGDGIGDVCDATENVACAPGKLYEPMVDPNITVHTGVSGLACVGCGVNNSSNIEDSDLNNYATMSTPVAVAAAVHLAAEDTATSYPGNRRVGVVVSSADTLLEADVLSNVTVTTYLNGSEQESGGASGLLGLQLLGLFNNPDQHLLMMSTSQEFDRVEISKGAVVGALSSLRVHSMCVAPAAQ
;
A
#
# COMPACT_ATOMS: atom_id res chain seq x y z
N MET A 1 35.36 -22.35 -21.78
CA MET A 1 36.34 -22.36 -22.92
C MET A 1 35.68 -21.78 -24.17
N THR A 2 36.42 -21.55 -25.26
CA THR A 2 35.87 -21.06 -26.56
C THR A 2 34.75 -21.98 -27.12
N ARG A 3 33.76 -21.54 -27.92
CA ARG A 3 33.82 -20.50 -28.99
C ARG A 3 32.44 -20.14 -29.62
N SER A 4 32.34 -18.91 -30.15
CA SER A 4 31.56 -18.45 -31.34
C SER A 4 30.09 -17.99 -31.21
N ALA A 5 29.88 -16.66 -31.38
CA ALA A 5 28.62 -15.94 -31.71
C ALA A 5 27.49 -16.04 -30.67
N ILE A 6 26.85 -14.94 -30.24
CA ILE A 6 26.42 -13.74 -30.99
C ILE A 6 27.09 -12.42 -30.50
N LEU A 7 26.68 -11.30 -31.11
CA LEU A 7 26.99 -9.86 -30.92
C LEU A 7 26.63 -9.36 -29.49
N ILE A 8 27.04 -8.18 -28.97
CA ILE A 8 28.01 -7.13 -29.37
C ILE A 8 28.50 -6.39 -28.11
N SER A 9 29.65 -5.73 -28.17
CA SER A 9 29.95 -4.56 -27.32
C SER A 9 30.76 -3.54 -28.12
N ILE A 10 30.75 -2.28 -27.65
CA ILE A 10 31.52 -1.12 -28.16
C ILE A 10 31.22 -0.66 -29.61
N ILE A 11 31.45 0.65 -29.83
CA ILE A 11 31.95 1.28 -31.08
C ILE A 11 30.94 1.62 -32.21
N CYS A 12 30.90 2.93 -32.49
CA CYS A 12 30.71 3.62 -33.78
C CYS A 12 29.47 3.40 -34.67
N LEU A 13 28.74 4.49 -34.82
CA LEU A 13 28.53 5.24 -36.08
C LEU A 13 28.26 4.46 -37.40
N PHE A 14 27.05 4.67 -37.93
CA PHE A 14 26.69 4.88 -39.36
C PHE A 14 27.03 3.78 -40.40
N LEU A 15 26.10 3.56 -41.35
CA LEU A 15 26.24 4.11 -42.72
C LEU A 15 25.09 3.75 -43.68
N ASN A 16 24.41 4.76 -44.21
CA ASN A 16 24.14 4.92 -45.65
C ASN A 16 23.66 6.35 -45.96
N GLY A 17 24.46 7.25 -46.55
CA GLY A 17 25.89 7.12 -46.88
C GLY A 17 26.45 8.27 -47.72
N CYS A 18 27.72 8.11 -48.15
CA CYS A 18 28.36 8.85 -49.26
C CYS A 18 28.69 10.36 -49.10
N GLY A 19 29.70 10.67 -48.27
CA GLY A 19 31.06 10.74 -48.84
C GLY A 19 31.81 12.09 -48.89
N GLY A 20 32.79 12.25 -47.99
CA GLY A 20 33.91 13.20 -48.08
C GLY A 20 33.59 14.62 -47.56
N GLY A 21 34.57 15.46 -47.22
CA GLY A 21 36.03 15.27 -47.16
C GLY A 21 36.71 16.57 -46.69
N GLY A 22 37.76 16.48 -45.87
CA GLY A 22 38.24 17.64 -45.10
C GLY A 22 39.25 18.57 -45.80
N GLY A 23 39.35 19.81 -45.29
CA GLY A 23 40.56 20.65 -45.40
C GLY A 23 40.46 21.96 -46.18
N GLY A 24 40.00 23.03 -45.53
CA GLY A 24 40.04 24.43 -46.04
C GLY A 24 38.87 24.80 -46.98
N THR A 25 38.57 26.08 -47.23
CA THR A 25 39.22 27.35 -46.84
C THR A 25 38.21 28.52 -46.78
N SER A 26 38.59 29.62 -46.11
CA SER A 26 38.15 31.04 -46.35
C SER A 26 36.67 31.46 -46.26
N ASN A 27 36.36 32.32 -45.26
CA ASN A 27 35.91 33.74 -45.41
C ASN A 27 35.26 34.20 -46.74
N PRO A 28 34.33 35.20 -46.75
CA PRO A 28 33.02 35.39 -46.07
C PRO A 28 31.95 35.84 -47.15
N PRO A 29 30.92 36.73 -46.99
CA PRO A 29 30.23 37.31 -45.82
C PRO A 29 28.67 37.08 -45.70
N PRO A 30 27.68 37.96 -46.05
CA PRO A 30 26.54 38.22 -45.12
C PRO A 30 25.07 38.28 -45.70
N SER A 31 24.13 38.66 -44.82
CA SER A 31 22.84 39.40 -45.02
C SER A 31 21.48 38.66 -45.11
N ASN A 32 20.43 39.34 -44.58
CA ASN A 32 18.99 39.33 -44.97
C ASN A 32 18.10 38.11 -44.62
N GLN A 33 16.79 38.20 -44.24
CA GLN A 33 15.86 39.31 -43.91
C GLN A 33 14.75 38.85 -42.91
N SER A 34 13.99 39.80 -42.34
CA SER A 34 12.51 39.75 -42.27
C SER A 34 11.92 41.16 -42.46
N SER A 35 10.63 41.28 -42.81
CA SER A 35 9.93 42.54 -43.19
C SER A 35 8.41 42.28 -43.38
N SER A 36 7.47 43.22 -43.42
CA SER A 36 7.45 44.71 -43.46
C SER A 36 6.06 45.19 -42.95
N SER A 37 5.70 46.46 -42.71
CA SER A 37 6.27 47.79 -43.06
C SER A 37 5.95 48.80 -41.92
N SER A 38 5.57 50.09 -42.00
CA SER A 38 5.38 51.14 -43.04
C SER A 38 5.41 52.53 -42.35
N SER A 39 5.81 53.65 -42.97
CA SER A 39 6.61 53.84 -44.18
C SER A 39 7.14 55.29 -44.29
N GLN A 40 8.25 55.47 -45.04
CA GLN A 40 8.81 56.71 -45.61
C GLN A 40 9.58 57.71 -44.72
N GLY A 41 10.90 57.81 -45.01
CA GLY A 41 11.82 58.91 -44.70
C GLY A 41 13.07 58.76 -45.61
N PHE A 42 13.72 59.85 -46.05
CA PHE A 42 14.65 59.83 -47.22
C PHE A 42 15.98 60.60 -47.04
N GLU A 43 17.06 60.09 -47.68
CA GLU A 43 18.25 60.84 -48.16
C GLU A 43 17.85 61.75 -49.35
N GLU A 44 18.61 62.74 -49.86
CA GLU A 44 20.02 63.16 -49.89
C GLU A 44 19.98 64.71 -50.17
N PRO A 45 21.06 65.55 -50.16
CA PRO A 45 22.46 65.41 -49.72
C PRO A 45 23.00 66.67 -48.96
N ASP A 46 24.33 66.75 -48.75
CA ASP A 46 25.06 67.99 -48.38
C ASP A 46 24.86 69.15 -49.39
N PRO A 47 24.63 70.40 -48.94
CA PRO A 47 24.73 71.60 -49.76
C PRO A 47 26.17 72.14 -49.87
N ILE A 48 26.40 72.97 -50.90
CA ILE A 48 27.71 73.61 -51.16
C ILE A 48 27.86 74.89 -50.33
N ASP A 49 29.02 75.05 -49.68
CA ASP A 49 29.45 76.29 -49.03
C ASP A 49 29.26 77.52 -49.94
N ILE A 50 28.47 78.48 -49.44
CA ILE A 50 28.39 79.85 -49.96
C ILE A 50 28.91 80.74 -48.82
N PRO A 51 29.95 81.56 -49.02
CA PRO A 51 30.40 82.46 -47.97
C PRO A 51 29.27 83.41 -47.57
N SER A 52 29.08 83.55 -46.26
CA SER A 52 28.01 84.32 -45.66
C SER A 52 28.21 85.83 -45.85
N ASP A 53 27.09 86.55 -45.89
CA ASP A 53 26.92 88.01 -46.04
C ASP A 53 25.70 88.31 -45.14
N SER A 54 25.97 88.50 -43.85
CA SER A 54 24.95 88.38 -42.79
C SER A 54 24.02 89.58 -42.67
N ASP A 55 24.40 90.73 -43.22
CA ASP A 55 23.60 91.97 -43.23
C ASP A 55 23.10 92.43 -44.61
N ASP A 56 23.41 91.67 -45.67
CA ASP A 56 22.91 91.84 -47.05
C ASP A 56 23.46 93.13 -47.74
N ASP A 57 24.63 93.65 -47.32
CA ASP A 57 25.25 94.84 -47.93
C ASP A 57 26.03 94.56 -49.23
N GLY A 58 26.51 93.32 -49.41
CA GLY A 58 27.31 92.88 -50.56
C GLY A 58 28.81 92.67 -50.30
N ILE A 59 29.23 92.62 -49.03
CA ILE A 59 30.54 92.14 -48.56
C ILE A 59 30.32 90.84 -47.77
N VAL A 60 31.25 89.89 -47.87
CA VAL A 60 31.14 88.61 -47.12
C VAL A 60 31.80 88.72 -45.76
N ASP A 61 31.25 88.02 -44.76
CA ASP A 61 31.59 88.12 -43.34
C ASP A 61 33.10 87.90 -43.03
N GLU A 62 33.83 87.20 -43.91
CA GLU A 62 35.29 86.98 -43.78
C GLU A 62 36.17 88.18 -44.22
N ASP A 63 35.60 89.13 -44.96
CA ASP A 63 36.24 90.38 -45.45
C ASP A 63 35.57 91.65 -44.86
N ASP A 64 34.55 91.51 -44.00
CA ASP A 64 33.80 92.61 -43.37
C ASP A 64 34.33 93.01 -41.98
N ASN A 65 34.35 94.32 -41.68
CA ASN A 65 34.70 94.87 -40.37
C ASN A 65 33.49 95.26 -39.47
N CYS A 66 32.25 95.05 -39.93
CA CYS A 66 31.01 95.03 -39.13
C CYS A 66 29.98 94.01 -39.69
N PRO A 67 30.23 92.68 -39.67
CA PRO A 67 29.41 91.67 -40.37
C PRO A 67 27.89 91.67 -40.12
N ASP A 68 27.43 92.26 -39.02
CA ASP A 68 26.01 92.33 -38.64
C ASP A 68 25.36 93.73 -38.88
N VAL A 69 26.07 94.71 -39.46
CA VAL A 69 25.66 96.13 -39.49
C VAL A 69 26.06 96.86 -40.79
N ALA A 70 25.28 96.62 -41.86
CA ALA A 70 25.51 97.04 -43.24
C ALA A 70 26.28 98.36 -43.43
N ASN A 71 27.55 98.25 -43.81
CA ASN A 71 28.58 99.29 -43.80
C ASN A 71 29.40 99.37 -45.13
N PRO A 72 28.81 99.39 -46.36
CA PRO A 72 29.43 98.88 -47.63
C PRO A 72 30.58 99.72 -48.24
N ASN A 73 31.27 100.49 -47.41
CA ASN A 73 32.47 101.25 -47.67
C ASN A 73 33.64 100.81 -46.76
N GLN A 74 33.42 99.91 -45.79
CA GLN A 74 34.44 99.30 -44.93
C GLN A 74 35.37 100.34 -44.27
N ASN A 75 34.78 101.43 -43.73
CA ASN A 75 35.56 102.49 -43.10
C ASN A 75 35.94 102.09 -41.67
N ASP A 76 37.24 102.11 -41.40
CA ASP A 76 37.87 101.97 -40.08
C ASP A 76 38.81 103.19 -39.95
N SER A 77 38.54 104.06 -38.97
CA SER A 77 39.22 105.35 -38.79
C SER A 77 40.43 105.34 -37.85
N ASP A 78 40.59 104.34 -36.98
CA ASP A 78 41.72 104.22 -36.04
C ASP A 78 42.62 102.99 -36.30
N ASN A 79 42.25 102.14 -37.26
CA ASN A 79 42.94 100.96 -37.76
C ASN A 79 43.01 99.80 -36.75
N ASP A 80 41.97 99.59 -35.93
CA ASP A 80 41.89 98.47 -34.99
C ASP A 80 41.38 97.15 -35.61
N GLY A 81 40.64 97.23 -36.72
CA GLY A 81 40.02 96.11 -37.42
C GLY A 81 38.50 96.03 -37.33
N ARG A 82 37.83 96.96 -36.63
CA ARG A 82 36.36 97.06 -36.50
C ARG A 82 35.86 98.38 -37.08
N GLY A 83 34.80 98.34 -37.89
CA GLY A 83 34.36 99.50 -38.67
C GLY A 83 33.72 100.62 -37.85
N ASP A 84 33.85 101.86 -38.34
CA ASP A 84 33.23 103.09 -37.81
C ASP A 84 31.69 103.00 -37.64
N ALA A 85 31.05 101.99 -38.23
CA ALA A 85 29.60 101.74 -38.13
C ALA A 85 29.20 100.92 -36.88
N CYS A 86 30.12 100.11 -36.34
CA CYS A 86 29.91 99.24 -35.17
C CYS A 86 30.92 99.45 -34.03
N ASN A 87 31.96 100.27 -34.24
CA ASN A 87 32.84 100.79 -33.19
C ASN A 87 32.15 101.99 -32.49
N ASN A 88 31.94 101.90 -31.18
CA ASN A 88 31.05 102.80 -30.42
C ASN A 88 31.71 103.44 -29.17
N GLU A 89 33.05 103.59 -29.16
CA GLU A 89 33.80 104.22 -28.04
C GLU A 89 33.60 105.76 -27.95
N THR A 90 32.42 106.23 -27.53
CA THR A 90 32.20 107.65 -27.16
C THR A 90 31.39 107.90 -25.88
N GLY A 91 31.06 106.85 -25.14
CA GLY A 91 30.39 106.95 -23.84
C GLY A 91 31.31 107.28 -22.67
N VAL A 92 30.75 107.19 -21.47
CA VAL A 92 31.49 107.16 -20.21
C VAL A 92 31.31 105.76 -19.63
N ASP A 93 32.36 105.27 -18.99
CA ASP A 93 32.38 104.10 -18.12
C ASP A 93 32.71 104.67 -16.73
N SER A 94 31.74 104.60 -15.80
CA SER A 94 31.78 105.35 -14.53
C SER A 94 32.44 104.59 -13.39
N ASP A 95 32.52 103.26 -13.42
CA ASP A 95 33.13 102.43 -12.38
C ASP A 95 34.31 101.56 -12.85
N GLY A 96 34.42 101.28 -14.15
CA GLY A 96 35.60 100.72 -14.81
C GLY A 96 35.49 99.26 -15.24
N ASP A 97 34.30 98.74 -15.53
CA ASP A 97 34.09 97.35 -15.95
C ASP A 97 34.33 97.11 -17.46
N GLY A 98 34.20 98.15 -18.29
CA GLY A 98 34.35 98.09 -19.76
C GLY A 98 33.04 98.13 -20.55
N VAL A 99 31.90 98.15 -19.88
CA VAL A 99 30.59 98.56 -20.42
C VAL A 99 30.48 100.09 -20.27
N ASN A 100 29.36 100.67 -20.67
CA ASN A 100 29.21 102.11 -20.91
C ASN A 100 27.89 102.57 -20.31
N ASP A 101 27.88 103.65 -19.51
CA ASP A 101 26.79 104.22 -18.70
C ASP A 101 25.37 104.31 -19.36
N ILE A 102 25.24 104.05 -20.67
CA ILE A 102 24.01 104.10 -21.46
C ILE A 102 23.50 102.72 -21.95
N LEU A 103 24.32 101.68 -21.80
CA LEU A 103 24.03 100.26 -22.08
C LEU A 103 24.23 99.39 -20.83
N ASP A 104 25.00 99.89 -19.87
CA ASP A 104 25.25 99.31 -18.58
C ASP A 104 23.98 99.30 -17.72
N ASN A 105 23.58 98.13 -17.21
CA ASN A 105 22.45 97.96 -16.29
C ASN A 105 22.81 98.20 -14.82
N CYS A 106 24.10 98.34 -14.48
CA CYS A 106 24.58 98.83 -13.19
C CYS A 106 25.64 99.97 -13.27
N PRO A 107 25.32 101.19 -13.78
CA PRO A 107 26.25 102.33 -14.01
C PRO A 107 27.00 102.96 -12.82
N ALA A 108 27.15 102.24 -11.71
CA ALA A 108 27.95 102.60 -10.54
C ALA A 108 28.48 101.36 -9.76
N ILE A 109 28.21 100.13 -10.21
CA ILE A 109 28.65 98.87 -9.60
C ILE A 109 29.08 97.87 -10.70
N ALA A 110 30.32 98.04 -11.16
CA ALA A 110 31.05 97.22 -12.14
C ALA A 110 30.64 95.73 -12.22
N ASN A 111 29.92 95.35 -13.28
CA ASN A 111 29.29 94.03 -13.43
C ASN A 111 29.46 93.43 -14.84
N MET A 112 30.68 93.42 -15.36
CA MET A 112 31.20 92.97 -16.68
C MET A 112 30.40 91.99 -17.56
N ASN A 113 29.60 91.11 -16.97
CA ASN A 113 28.77 90.12 -17.65
C ASN A 113 27.36 90.65 -18.01
N GLN A 114 26.92 91.78 -17.41
CA GLN A 114 25.63 92.43 -17.65
C GLN A 114 24.45 91.45 -17.53
N ARG A 115 24.48 90.66 -16.45
CA ARG A 115 23.36 89.80 -16.06
C ARG A 115 22.20 90.66 -15.55
N ASP A 116 21.00 90.21 -15.83
CA ASP A 116 19.70 90.87 -15.62
C ASP A 116 18.69 89.71 -15.53
N THR A 117 18.56 89.09 -14.36
CA THR A 117 17.89 87.78 -14.24
C THR A 117 16.35 87.88 -14.42
N ASP A 118 15.69 88.86 -13.78
CA ASP A 118 14.27 89.17 -14.00
C ASP A 118 13.96 89.93 -15.32
N GLN A 119 15.00 90.47 -15.97
CA GLN A 119 14.95 91.29 -17.20
C GLN A 119 14.30 92.68 -17.05
N ASN A 120 14.28 93.26 -15.83
CA ASN A 120 13.71 94.59 -15.58
C ASN A 120 14.58 95.76 -16.08
N ASN A 121 15.82 95.51 -16.53
CA ASN A 121 16.82 96.50 -16.97
C ASN A 121 17.61 97.16 -15.81
N ILE A 122 17.70 96.46 -14.68
CA ILE A 122 18.67 96.66 -13.59
C ILE A 122 19.41 95.32 -13.48
N GLY A 123 20.73 95.34 -13.28
CA GLY A 123 21.50 94.10 -13.24
C GLY A 123 21.68 93.50 -11.84
N ASP A 124 21.96 92.21 -11.77
CA ASP A 124 22.18 91.38 -10.56
C ASP A 124 23.27 91.92 -9.59
N ALA A 125 24.05 92.92 -10.01
CA ALA A 125 25.05 93.55 -9.15
C ALA A 125 24.53 94.79 -8.41
N CYS A 126 23.30 95.22 -8.69
CA CYS A 126 22.76 96.49 -8.22
C CYS A 126 21.24 96.56 -8.07
N ASP A 127 20.48 95.50 -8.33
CA ASP A 127 19.10 95.42 -7.83
C ASP A 127 19.08 95.07 -6.32
N GLN A 128 17.94 94.62 -5.81
CA GLN A 128 17.73 94.07 -4.46
C GLN A 128 16.78 92.85 -4.48
N ASP A 129 16.34 92.40 -5.65
CA ASP A 129 15.22 91.48 -5.93
C ASP A 129 15.52 90.90 -7.33
N ASP A 130 16.65 90.19 -7.46
CA ASP A 130 17.34 89.89 -8.73
C ASP A 130 16.52 89.04 -9.72
N ASP A 131 15.53 88.27 -9.25
CA ASP A 131 14.61 87.47 -10.06
C ASP A 131 13.15 87.99 -10.13
N GLY A 132 12.83 89.02 -9.34
CA GLY A 132 11.56 89.75 -9.38
C GLY A 132 10.37 89.07 -8.69
N ASP A 133 10.60 88.09 -7.79
CA ASP A 133 9.53 87.47 -7.01
C ASP A 133 8.90 88.41 -5.95
N GLY A 134 9.66 89.40 -5.48
CA GLY A 134 9.25 90.38 -4.48
C GLY A 134 9.86 90.20 -3.07
N ILE A 135 10.91 89.40 -2.91
CA ILE A 135 11.69 89.21 -1.68
C ILE A 135 13.10 89.81 -1.87
N ASP A 136 13.64 90.50 -0.85
CA ASP A 136 14.96 91.13 -0.95
C ASP A 136 16.08 90.04 -0.97
N ASP A 137 17.09 90.08 -1.86
CA ASP A 137 18.18 89.05 -2.01
C ASP A 137 18.95 88.70 -0.71
N GLY A 138 18.83 89.55 0.30
CA GLY A 138 19.48 89.40 1.61
C GLY A 138 18.60 88.75 2.68
N GLU A 139 17.33 88.51 2.38
CA GLU A 139 16.38 87.68 3.15
C GLU A 139 15.87 86.47 2.34
N ASP A 140 16.05 86.46 1.01
CA ASP A 140 15.79 85.34 0.09
C ASP A 140 16.82 84.19 0.19
N ASN A 141 16.36 82.95 0.02
CA ASN A 141 17.16 81.73 -0.07
C ASN A 141 17.38 81.17 -1.50
N CYS A 142 16.71 81.70 -2.54
CA CYS A 142 17.06 81.44 -3.95
C CYS A 142 17.14 82.71 -4.83
N PRO A 143 18.10 83.66 -4.59
CA PRO A 143 18.17 84.98 -5.26
C PRO A 143 18.35 85.07 -6.78
N LEU A 144 18.12 83.99 -7.53
CA LEU A 144 18.18 83.96 -9.00
C LEU A 144 17.08 83.04 -9.59
N LEU A 145 16.08 82.63 -8.80
CA LEU A 145 15.03 81.67 -9.18
C LEU A 145 13.77 81.73 -8.29
N ILE A 146 12.86 82.63 -8.66
CA ILE A 146 11.48 82.88 -8.17
C ILE A 146 10.92 81.76 -7.28
N ASN A 147 10.95 81.93 -5.96
CA ASN A 147 10.49 80.94 -4.98
C ASN A 147 9.74 81.57 -3.78
N VAL A 148 8.64 82.29 -4.07
CA VAL A 148 7.81 83.08 -3.13
C VAL A 148 7.30 82.35 -1.85
N ASN A 149 7.49 81.03 -1.73
CA ASN A 149 7.20 80.24 -0.54
C ASN A 149 8.37 80.20 0.46
N GLN A 150 9.62 80.41 0.02
CA GLN A 150 10.84 80.34 0.83
C GLN A 150 10.94 79.02 1.61
N GLN A 151 10.76 77.91 0.89
CA GLN A 151 10.98 76.57 1.43
C GLN A 151 12.49 76.34 1.60
N ASP A 152 12.87 75.72 2.71
CA ASP A 152 14.22 75.54 3.25
C ASP A 152 14.13 74.27 4.12
N SER A 153 14.06 73.11 3.47
CA SER A 153 13.66 71.86 4.14
C SER A 153 14.74 71.27 5.06
N ASP A 154 16.03 71.40 4.73
CA ASP A 154 17.15 71.03 5.61
C ASP A 154 17.50 72.11 6.67
N GLY A 155 17.34 73.40 6.32
CA GLY A 155 17.66 74.55 7.16
C GLY A 155 19.05 75.19 6.95
N ASP A 156 19.77 74.88 5.86
CA ASP A 156 21.03 75.51 5.44
C ASP A 156 20.86 77.02 5.18
N ARG A 157 19.73 77.38 4.54
CA ARG A 157 19.39 78.65 3.85
C ARG A 157 19.80 78.77 2.37
N VAL A 158 19.94 77.65 1.67
CA VAL A 158 19.52 77.58 0.26
C VAL A 158 18.04 77.16 0.27
N GLY A 159 17.28 77.43 -0.79
CA GLY A 159 15.88 76.99 -0.88
C GLY A 159 15.70 75.78 -1.79
N ASP A 160 14.72 74.93 -1.50
CA ASP A 160 14.41 73.69 -2.24
C ASP A 160 14.29 73.90 -3.77
N ALA A 161 13.89 75.10 -4.20
CA ALA A 161 13.76 75.46 -5.62
C ALA A 161 15.12 75.57 -6.35
N CYS A 162 16.22 75.82 -5.63
CA CYS A 162 17.55 76.06 -6.17
C CYS A 162 18.67 75.23 -5.52
N ASP A 163 18.38 74.44 -4.47
CA ASP A 163 19.29 73.38 -4.04
C ASP A 163 19.22 72.17 -4.99
N GLY A 164 20.24 71.32 -4.93
CA GLY A 164 20.29 70.02 -5.58
C GLY A 164 20.20 68.85 -4.61
N ASP A 165 20.01 69.09 -3.31
CA ASP A 165 19.97 68.16 -2.16
C ASP A 165 19.02 68.80 -1.13
N SER A 166 17.70 68.66 -1.32
CA SER A 166 16.70 69.58 -0.73
C SER A 166 16.48 69.43 0.77
N ASP A 167 16.75 68.24 1.31
CA ASP A 167 16.59 67.91 2.73
C ASP A 167 17.92 67.60 3.46
N GLY A 168 19.05 67.75 2.75
CA GLY A 168 20.39 67.81 3.30
C GLY A 168 20.97 66.45 3.72
N ASP A 169 20.47 65.37 3.13
CA ASP A 169 20.86 64.00 3.46
C ASP A 169 22.19 63.58 2.79
N GLY A 170 22.53 64.18 1.64
CA GLY A 170 23.75 63.93 0.88
C GLY A 170 23.58 63.19 -0.46
N VAL A 171 22.35 62.83 -0.83
CA VAL A 171 21.92 62.42 -2.18
C VAL A 171 21.57 63.67 -2.99
N GLN A 172 21.36 63.55 -4.31
CA GLN A 172 20.95 64.68 -5.14
C GLN A 172 19.56 64.44 -5.72
N ASN A 173 18.66 65.44 -5.66
CA ASN A 173 17.26 65.41 -6.10
C ASN A 173 17.01 64.63 -7.43
N ASP A 174 17.91 64.72 -8.41
CA ASP A 174 17.84 64.03 -9.72
C ASP A 174 18.06 62.48 -9.64
N ASN A 175 18.46 61.96 -8.49
CA ASN A 175 18.80 60.55 -8.21
C ASN A 175 18.38 60.18 -6.77
N ASP A 176 17.41 60.90 -6.24
CA ASP A 176 16.87 60.76 -4.89
C ASP A 176 15.46 60.19 -5.04
N ASN A 177 15.17 59.08 -4.38
CA ASN A 177 13.84 58.47 -4.41
C ASN A 177 12.87 59.06 -3.38
N CYS A 178 13.35 59.88 -2.43
CA CYS A 178 12.51 60.71 -1.56
C CYS A 178 13.01 62.17 -1.46
N PRO A 179 12.95 63.00 -2.54
CA PRO A 179 13.56 64.36 -2.64
C PRO A 179 13.09 65.48 -1.68
N SER A 180 12.44 65.13 -0.57
CA SER A 180 12.00 66.05 0.50
C SER A 180 11.91 65.37 1.88
N LEU A 181 12.36 64.11 2.01
CA LEU A 181 12.36 63.30 3.23
C LEU A 181 13.66 62.48 3.35
N ALA A 182 14.74 63.15 3.77
CA ALA A 182 16.09 62.66 3.99
C ALA A 182 16.24 61.16 4.37
N ASN A 183 16.54 60.32 3.39
CA ASN A 183 16.59 58.85 3.48
C ASN A 183 17.92 58.26 2.96
N THR A 184 19.03 58.44 3.69
CA THR A 184 20.40 58.18 3.18
C THR A 184 20.76 56.70 2.93
N SER A 185 19.81 55.79 3.11
CA SER A 185 19.86 54.43 2.57
C SER A 185 19.56 54.38 1.07
N GLN A 186 18.67 55.25 0.58
CA GLN A 186 17.98 55.12 -0.72
C GLN A 186 17.45 53.70 -0.88
N SER A 187 16.68 53.29 0.13
CA SER A 187 15.95 52.03 0.12
C SER A 187 14.63 52.22 -0.62
N ASP A 188 14.24 51.14 -1.28
CA ASP A 188 13.35 51.02 -2.43
C ASP A 188 13.10 49.51 -2.48
N MET A 189 11.93 49.03 -2.07
CA MET A 189 11.70 47.62 -1.76
C MET A 189 11.07 46.91 -2.97
N ASP A 190 9.98 47.47 -3.50
CA ASP A 190 9.32 47.02 -4.73
C ASP A 190 10.06 47.39 -6.03
N SER A 191 10.88 48.46 -6.00
CA SER A 191 11.57 49.08 -7.15
C SER A 191 10.73 49.96 -8.10
N ASP A 192 9.66 50.61 -7.61
CA ASP A 192 8.89 51.66 -8.32
C ASP A 192 9.72 52.94 -8.59
N ALA A 193 10.71 53.22 -7.73
CA ALA A 193 11.58 54.40 -7.66
C ALA A 193 11.06 55.63 -6.87
N ALA A 194 10.00 55.48 -6.10
CA ALA A 194 9.87 56.06 -4.78
C ALA A 194 10.78 55.30 -3.77
N GLY A 195 10.60 55.53 -2.46
CA GLY A 195 11.42 54.90 -1.44
C GLY A 195 10.70 54.80 -0.10
N ASP A 196 11.06 53.82 0.73
CA ASP A 196 10.25 53.38 1.87
C ASP A 196 10.14 54.39 3.06
N LEU A 197 10.62 55.63 2.89
CA LEU A 197 10.36 56.75 3.81
C LEU A 197 9.32 57.77 3.27
N CYS A 198 9.03 57.75 1.97
CA CYS A 198 8.06 58.63 1.32
C CYS A 198 6.94 57.89 0.59
N ASP A 199 7.04 56.57 0.47
CA ASP A 199 5.97 55.74 -0.07
C ASP A 199 4.74 55.64 0.87
N THR A 200 3.61 55.31 0.27
CA THR A 200 2.36 54.92 0.91
C THR A 200 2.09 53.43 0.88
N ASP A 201 2.79 52.68 0.02
CA ASP A 201 2.68 51.23 -0.19
C ASP A 201 4.12 50.75 -0.50
N ILE A 202 4.78 50.02 0.41
CA ILE A 202 6.24 49.81 0.35
C ILE A 202 6.64 48.64 -0.57
N ASP A 203 5.78 47.64 -0.74
CA ASP A 203 6.06 46.40 -1.47
C ASP A 203 5.08 46.13 -2.63
N ASN A 204 4.14 47.05 -2.89
CA ASN A 204 3.29 47.13 -4.08
C ASN A 204 2.24 46.00 -4.14
N ASP A 205 1.62 45.68 -3.01
CA ASP A 205 0.48 44.76 -2.92
C ASP A 205 -0.87 45.47 -3.19
N GLY A 206 -0.90 46.80 -3.00
CA GLY A 206 -2.07 47.67 -3.18
C GLY A 206 -2.66 48.25 -1.89
N ILE A 207 -2.13 47.89 -0.73
CA ILE A 207 -2.57 48.32 0.60
C ILE A 207 -1.71 49.50 1.09
N ASP A 208 -2.31 50.40 1.88
CA ASP A 208 -1.57 51.50 2.51
C ASP A 208 -0.82 50.96 3.75
N ASN A 209 0.49 51.24 3.86
CA ASN A 209 1.42 50.91 4.96
C ASN A 209 0.90 51.15 6.40
N THR A 210 -0.23 51.86 6.57
CA THR A 210 -0.87 52.17 7.85
C THR A 210 -2.16 51.41 8.13
N GLN A 211 -2.57 50.54 7.20
CA GLN A 211 -3.68 49.58 7.29
C GLN A 211 -3.17 48.15 7.10
N ASP A 212 -2.16 48.01 6.24
CA ASP A 212 -1.38 46.81 5.96
C ASP A 212 -0.78 46.14 7.23
N ASN A 213 -0.94 44.81 7.34
CA ASN A 213 -0.38 43.99 8.41
C ASN A 213 1.04 43.43 8.12
N CYS A 214 1.54 43.49 6.87
CA CYS A 214 2.95 43.26 6.51
C CYS A 214 3.60 44.33 5.59
N PRO A 215 3.84 45.57 6.07
CA PRO A 215 4.36 46.73 5.29
C PRO A 215 5.80 46.69 4.76
N ARG A 216 6.22 45.52 4.29
CA ARG A 216 7.52 45.15 3.70
C ARG A 216 7.48 43.90 2.82
N ASP A 217 6.47 43.04 2.96
CA ASP A 217 6.47 41.66 2.50
C ASP A 217 5.09 41.29 1.89
N ASN A 218 4.78 41.95 0.75
CA ASN A 218 3.63 41.82 -0.17
C ASN A 218 2.59 40.72 0.15
N ASN A 219 1.44 41.11 0.72
CA ASN A 219 0.33 40.23 1.05
C ASN A 219 -1.05 40.89 0.83
N ALA A 220 -1.44 41.02 -0.43
CA ALA A 220 -2.68 41.68 -0.86
C ALA A 220 -3.99 41.02 -0.33
N ASP A 221 -3.88 39.81 0.22
CA ASP A 221 -4.93 39.06 0.93
C ASP A 221 -5.10 39.49 2.40
N GLN A 222 -4.04 40.00 3.03
CA GLN A 222 -4.00 40.49 4.42
C GLN A 222 -4.40 39.41 5.46
N GLY A 223 -4.02 38.15 5.20
CA GLY A 223 -4.16 37.04 6.16
C GLY A 223 -3.49 37.31 7.51
N ASP A 224 -4.06 36.78 8.60
CA ASP A 224 -3.73 37.00 10.02
C ASP A 224 -4.28 35.79 10.82
N ALA A 225 -3.73 34.61 10.57
CA ALA A 225 -4.31 33.31 10.93
C ALA A 225 -4.51 33.13 12.45
N ASP A 226 -3.54 33.54 13.28
CA ASP A 226 -3.64 33.48 14.75
C ASP A 226 -4.39 34.68 15.37
N SER A 227 -4.62 35.73 14.58
CA SER A 227 -5.23 37.01 14.98
C SER A 227 -4.45 37.86 16.00
N ASP A 228 -3.10 37.80 16.02
CA ASP A 228 -2.23 38.75 16.73
C ASP A 228 -2.31 40.17 16.13
N GLY A 229 -2.45 40.27 14.81
CA GLY A 229 -2.36 41.52 14.04
C GLY A 229 -0.99 41.75 13.39
N ILE A 230 -0.28 40.68 13.05
CA ILE A 230 0.82 40.62 12.08
C ILE A 230 0.33 39.73 10.94
N GLY A 231 0.68 40.02 9.69
CA GLY A 231 0.23 39.19 8.57
C GLY A 231 1.06 37.93 8.37
N ASP A 232 0.43 36.88 7.83
CA ASP A 232 1.05 35.56 7.66
C ASP A 232 2.37 35.62 6.86
N ALA A 233 2.43 36.50 5.85
CA ALA A 233 3.61 36.68 4.99
C ALA A 233 4.86 37.28 5.69
N CYS A 234 4.72 37.84 6.90
CA CYS A 234 5.83 38.45 7.65
C CYS A 234 5.90 38.05 9.12
N ASP A 235 4.95 37.26 9.63
CA ASP A 235 5.07 36.67 10.96
C ASP A 235 6.25 35.67 11.00
N GLN A 236 6.78 35.48 12.21
CA GLN A 236 7.81 34.51 12.59
C GLN A 236 7.30 33.59 13.71
N ASN A 237 6.02 33.70 14.08
CA ASN A 237 5.22 32.72 14.80
C ASN A 237 3.94 32.37 14.01
N ALA A 238 4.03 32.36 12.67
CA ALA A 238 3.10 31.61 11.84
C ALA A 238 3.22 30.11 12.20
N ASP A 239 2.09 29.42 12.11
CA ASP A 239 1.84 28.01 12.43
C ASP A 239 0.93 27.54 11.29
N ALA A 240 1.55 27.28 10.12
CA ALA A 240 0.87 27.34 8.82
C ALA A 240 -0.14 26.21 8.56
N ASP A 241 -0.07 25.12 9.32
CA ASP A 241 -1.01 24.00 9.28
C ASP A 241 -1.76 23.77 10.61
N GLY A 242 -1.33 24.42 11.69
CA GLY A 242 -2.03 24.44 12.98
C GLY A 242 -1.61 23.35 13.98
N ASP A 243 -0.45 22.69 13.78
CA ASP A 243 0.07 21.65 14.67
C ASP A 243 0.43 22.16 16.09
N GLY A 244 0.74 23.45 16.21
CA GLY A 244 1.16 24.10 17.46
C GLY A 244 2.64 24.48 17.56
N PHE A 245 3.41 24.38 16.48
CA PHE A 245 4.82 24.77 16.37
C PHE A 245 5.03 25.87 15.31
N ASP A 246 5.71 26.96 15.68
CA ASP A 246 6.04 28.04 14.75
C ASP A 246 6.82 27.49 13.52
N ASP A 247 6.48 27.88 12.27
CA ASP A 247 7.14 27.48 10.98
C ASP A 247 8.69 27.53 11.02
N GLY A 248 9.24 28.43 11.85
CA GLY A 248 10.67 28.64 12.04
C GLY A 248 11.35 27.64 13.00
N THR A 249 10.58 26.70 13.55
CA THR A 249 10.98 25.65 14.50
C THR A 249 10.41 24.28 14.18
N ASP A 250 9.28 24.24 13.48
CA ASP A 250 8.68 23.06 12.89
C ASP A 250 9.62 22.38 11.86
N ASN A 251 9.54 21.06 11.75
CA ASN A 251 10.22 20.23 10.75
C ASN A 251 9.33 19.77 9.56
N CYS A 252 8.01 20.00 9.61
CA CYS A 252 7.07 19.87 8.48
C CYS A 252 6.11 21.08 8.31
N PRO A 253 6.59 22.31 7.97
CA PRO A 253 5.81 23.58 7.97
C PRO A 253 4.60 23.75 7.02
N PHE A 254 4.00 22.66 6.54
CA PHE A 254 2.80 22.62 5.69
C PHE A 254 1.99 21.31 5.85
N ASP A 255 2.41 20.39 6.74
CA ASP A 255 1.92 19.01 6.85
C ASP A 255 1.86 18.58 8.35
N SER A 256 0.89 19.14 9.08
CA SER A 256 0.83 19.19 10.57
C SER A 256 1.27 17.91 11.30
N ASN A 257 2.28 18.00 12.16
CA ASN A 257 2.85 16.86 12.88
C ASN A 257 3.18 17.15 14.36
N PRO A 258 2.17 17.28 15.26
CA PRO A 258 2.32 17.78 16.65
C PRO A 258 3.35 17.06 17.55
N GLU A 259 3.73 15.84 17.22
CA GLU A 259 4.78 15.07 17.89
C GLU A 259 6.20 15.53 17.52
N GLN A 260 6.35 16.23 16.39
CA GLN A 260 7.61 16.71 15.79
C GLN A 260 8.64 15.56 15.66
N ALA A 261 8.16 14.44 15.10
CA ALA A 261 8.95 13.24 14.86
C ALA A 261 10.02 13.49 13.78
N ASP A 262 11.22 12.95 13.99
CA ASP A 262 12.44 13.12 13.18
C ASP A 262 13.30 11.87 13.42
N SER A 263 13.02 10.81 12.66
CA SER A 263 13.54 9.46 12.89
C SER A 263 15.02 9.32 12.49
N ASP A 264 15.46 9.95 11.39
CA ASP A 264 16.88 9.95 10.98
C ASP A 264 17.75 11.05 11.63
N ASN A 265 17.13 12.17 12.07
CA ASN A 265 17.76 13.39 12.63
C ASN A 265 18.40 14.37 11.61
N ASP A 266 17.83 14.49 10.39
CA ASP A 266 18.23 15.41 9.30
C ASP A 266 17.73 16.86 9.46
N TRP A 267 16.54 17.06 10.07
CA TRP A 267 15.67 18.27 10.11
C TRP A 267 14.53 18.34 9.07
N VAL A 268 14.13 17.22 8.47
CA VAL A 268 12.76 17.02 7.95
C VAL A 268 11.99 16.18 8.97
N GLY A 269 10.66 16.27 9.01
CA GLY A 269 9.85 15.43 9.90
C GLY A 269 9.26 14.20 9.20
N ASP A 270 8.97 13.15 9.97
CA ASP A 270 8.54 11.84 9.47
C ASP A 270 7.24 11.87 8.62
N VAL A 271 6.46 12.95 8.69
CA VAL A 271 5.23 13.17 7.90
C VAL A 271 5.50 13.74 6.50
N CYS A 272 6.61 14.47 6.32
CA CYS A 272 6.93 15.21 5.10
C CYS A 272 8.29 14.87 4.48
N ASP A 273 9.07 13.96 5.09
CA ASP A 273 10.20 13.30 4.40
C ASP A 273 9.67 12.28 3.37
N ILE A 274 10.60 11.66 2.65
CA ILE A 274 10.34 10.68 1.57
C ILE A 274 11.21 9.42 1.69
N ASP A 275 12.02 9.35 2.75
CA ASP A 275 13.11 8.40 3.07
C ASP A 275 13.36 8.60 4.59
N ALA A 276 12.30 8.52 5.41
CA ALA A 276 12.21 9.12 6.75
C ALA A 276 13.18 8.54 7.81
N ASP A 277 13.88 7.46 7.47
CA ASP A 277 14.95 6.87 8.27
C ASP A 277 16.36 6.98 7.62
N ASN A 278 16.41 7.51 6.39
CA ASN A 278 17.59 7.82 5.57
C ASN A 278 18.48 6.61 5.26
N ASP A 279 17.89 5.43 5.10
CA ASP A 279 18.60 4.24 4.60
C ASP A 279 18.89 4.33 3.09
N GLY A 280 18.02 5.01 2.32
CA GLY A 280 18.08 5.13 0.87
C GLY A 280 17.01 4.33 0.11
N VAL A 281 15.97 3.86 0.80
CA VAL A 281 14.68 3.40 0.25
C VAL A 281 13.62 4.42 0.67
N SER A 282 12.61 4.64 -0.18
CA SER A 282 11.60 5.68 0.04
C SER A 282 10.30 5.08 0.56
N ASP A 283 9.74 5.63 1.64
CA ASP A 283 8.60 5.17 2.44
C ASP A 283 7.50 4.44 1.63
N SER A 284 7.07 5.03 0.52
CA SER A 284 6.07 4.46 -0.43
C SER A 284 6.43 3.11 -1.08
N GLY A 285 7.62 2.58 -0.80
CA GLY A 285 8.12 1.27 -1.17
C GLY A 285 9.16 0.77 -0.18
N ASP A 286 9.01 1.16 1.09
CA ASP A 286 9.77 0.68 2.25
C ASP A 286 8.87 -0.19 3.15
N ASN A 287 9.33 -1.37 3.56
CA ASN A 287 8.61 -2.23 4.51
C ASN A 287 8.92 -1.95 6.00
N CYS A 288 9.82 -1.00 6.30
CA CYS A 288 10.00 -0.39 7.62
C CYS A 288 10.26 1.13 7.53
N PRO A 289 9.30 1.98 7.09
CA PRO A 289 9.54 3.40 6.78
C PRO A 289 10.20 4.29 7.85
N LEU A 290 10.24 3.85 9.12
CA LEU A 290 10.81 4.58 10.25
C LEU A 290 11.99 3.81 10.92
N THR A 291 12.57 2.78 10.30
CA THR A 291 13.59 1.92 10.94
C THR A 291 14.59 1.28 9.93
N PRO A 292 15.85 1.80 9.82
CA PRO A 292 16.71 1.59 8.65
C PRO A 292 17.07 0.12 8.35
N ASN A 293 16.57 -0.40 7.22
CA ASN A 293 16.60 -1.83 6.94
C ASN A 293 17.41 -2.25 5.67
N THR A 294 17.69 -1.33 4.73
CA THR A 294 18.48 -1.25 3.45
C THR A 294 18.50 -2.44 2.48
N LEU A 295 18.09 -3.61 2.95
CA LEU A 295 18.02 -4.85 2.22
C LEU A 295 16.56 -5.18 1.85
N GLN A 296 15.59 -4.52 2.51
CA GLN A 296 14.16 -4.82 2.40
C GLN A 296 13.96 -6.33 2.54
N LEU A 297 14.40 -6.84 3.69
CA LEU A 297 14.14 -8.23 4.06
C LEU A 297 12.76 -8.27 4.72
N ASP A 298 12.06 -9.31 4.32
CA ASP A 298 10.72 -9.72 4.67
C ASP A 298 10.79 -11.24 4.48
N SER A 299 10.59 -12.01 5.55
CA SER A 299 10.88 -13.45 5.62
C SER A 299 9.61 -14.30 5.62
N ASP A 300 8.52 -13.83 6.23
CA ASP A 300 7.21 -14.49 6.23
C ASP A 300 6.30 -14.06 5.05
N THR A 301 6.52 -12.84 4.52
CA THR A 301 5.76 -12.16 3.45
C THR A 301 4.41 -11.54 3.85
N ASP A 302 4.22 -11.09 5.09
CA ASP A 302 3.07 -10.29 5.53
C ASP A 302 3.07 -8.84 4.98
N GLY A 303 4.25 -8.24 4.82
CA GLY A 303 4.47 -6.89 4.30
C GLY A 303 5.21 -5.92 5.23
N LEU A 304 5.47 -6.29 6.49
CA LEU A 304 6.47 -5.67 7.36
C LEU A 304 7.88 -6.11 6.95
N GLY A 305 8.91 -5.59 7.62
CA GLY A 305 10.28 -6.01 7.41
C GLY A 305 10.98 -6.40 8.70
N ASN A 306 12.00 -7.28 8.58
CA ASN A 306 12.80 -7.86 9.68
C ASN A 306 13.64 -6.87 10.51
N SER A 307 13.22 -5.61 10.59
CA SER A 307 13.82 -4.55 11.42
C SER A 307 12.77 -3.76 12.21
N CYS A 308 11.48 -3.89 11.85
CA CYS A 308 10.34 -3.25 12.50
C CYS A 308 9.22 -4.25 12.85
N ASP A 309 9.22 -5.43 12.24
CA ASP A 309 8.53 -6.62 12.72
C ASP A 309 9.13 -7.11 14.06
N SER A 310 8.49 -8.10 14.66
CA SER A 310 8.89 -8.75 15.91
C SER A 310 8.59 -10.26 15.96
N ASP A 311 8.08 -10.85 14.88
CA ASP A 311 7.81 -12.28 14.69
C ASP A 311 8.29 -12.65 13.27
N ASP A 312 9.61 -12.51 13.05
CA ASP A 312 10.34 -12.38 11.78
C ASP A 312 9.99 -13.42 10.68
N ASP A 313 9.34 -14.54 11.03
CA ASP A 313 8.93 -15.62 10.13
C ASP A 313 7.47 -16.12 10.33
N GLY A 314 6.68 -15.39 11.12
CA GLY A 314 5.23 -15.59 11.27
C GLY A 314 4.82 -16.84 12.07
N ASP A 315 5.72 -17.40 12.88
CA ASP A 315 5.49 -18.67 13.58
C ASP A 315 4.69 -18.53 14.88
N ASN A 316 4.49 -17.30 15.38
CA ASN A 316 3.87 -16.91 16.65
C ASN A 316 4.83 -16.97 17.87
N VAL A 317 6.15 -16.97 17.66
CA VAL A 317 7.19 -16.85 18.69
C VAL A 317 8.11 -15.68 18.38
N ASN A 318 7.92 -14.59 19.11
CA ASN A 318 8.66 -13.33 18.96
C ASN A 318 10.20 -13.48 18.98
N ASP A 319 10.93 -12.78 18.08
CA ASP A 319 12.39 -12.93 17.86
C ASP A 319 13.26 -12.77 19.12
N SER A 320 12.73 -12.07 20.13
CA SER A 320 13.45 -11.83 21.38
C SER A 320 13.56 -13.07 22.27
N VAL A 321 12.77 -14.10 21.99
CA VAL A 321 12.72 -15.39 22.70
C VAL A 321 12.82 -16.62 21.79
N ASP A 322 12.54 -16.48 20.49
CA ASP A 322 12.71 -17.54 19.50
C ASP A 322 14.19 -17.96 19.30
N ASN A 323 14.37 -19.25 18.98
CA ASN A 323 15.65 -19.87 18.68
C ASN A 323 15.95 -20.05 17.17
N CYS A 324 15.05 -19.68 16.24
CA CYS A 324 15.34 -19.58 14.79
C CYS A 324 14.68 -18.38 14.04
N PRO A 325 14.92 -17.09 14.39
CA PRO A 325 14.10 -15.97 13.88
C PRO A 325 14.40 -15.64 12.41
N ALA A 326 13.77 -16.38 11.49
CA ALA A 326 13.82 -16.38 10.01
C ALA A 326 13.52 -17.79 9.38
N ASP A 327 13.26 -18.84 10.16
CA ASP A 327 13.15 -20.25 9.74
C ASP A 327 12.00 -21.04 10.47
N ALA A 328 10.94 -20.36 10.91
CA ALA A 328 9.62 -20.81 11.42
C ALA A 328 9.53 -22.22 12.06
N ASN A 329 9.48 -22.28 13.39
CA ASN A 329 9.48 -23.51 14.19
C ASN A 329 8.63 -23.43 15.49
N PRO A 330 7.28 -23.42 15.42
CA PRO A 330 6.42 -23.13 16.59
C PRO A 330 6.47 -24.15 17.75
N ASP A 331 7.24 -25.23 17.60
CA ASP A 331 7.53 -26.21 18.65
C ASP A 331 8.82 -25.90 19.43
N GLN A 332 9.61 -24.90 19.00
CA GLN A 332 10.83 -24.39 19.61
C GLN A 332 11.85 -25.47 19.97
N LEU A 333 11.85 -26.58 19.21
CA LEU A 333 12.72 -27.72 19.48
C LEU A 333 14.20 -27.35 19.36
N ASP A 334 14.96 -27.65 20.41
CA ASP A 334 16.42 -27.52 20.50
C ASP A 334 16.94 -28.88 21.04
N ALA A 335 17.51 -29.71 20.16
CA ALA A 335 17.85 -31.09 20.49
C ALA A 335 19.15 -31.28 21.30
N ASP A 336 20.04 -30.27 21.38
CA ASP A 336 21.29 -30.33 22.15
C ASP A 336 21.37 -29.35 23.33
N GLY A 337 20.54 -28.30 23.34
CA GLY A 337 20.49 -27.26 24.36
C GLY A 337 21.50 -26.11 24.16
N ASP A 338 21.97 -25.87 22.93
CA ASP A 338 22.87 -24.77 22.55
C ASP A 338 22.17 -23.41 22.49
N GLY A 339 20.86 -23.38 22.19
CA GLY A 339 20.06 -22.17 22.00
C GLY A 339 19.86 -21.76 20.54
N VAL A 340 19.98 -22.70 19.61
CA VAL A 340 19.60 -22.57 18.19
C VAL A 340 18.62 -23.68 17.87
N GLY A 341 17.48 -23.37 17.28
CA GLY A 341 16.43 -24.34 17.01
C GLY A 341 16.80 -25.37 15.95
N ASP A 342 16.14 -26.53 16.03
CA ASP A 342 16.34 -27.68 15.14
C ASP A 342 16.23 -27.28 13.66
N VAL A 343 15.32 -26.38 13.30
CA VAL A 343 15.05 -26.02 11.89
C VAL A 343 16.22 -25.29 11.25
N CYS A 344 16.81 -24.30 11.95
CA CYS A 344 17.92 -23.50 11.46
C CYS A 344 19.32 -24.05 11.82
N ASP A 345 19.45 -24.93 12.84
CA ASP A 345 20.76 -25.50 13.18
C ASP A 345 21.29 -26.52 12.15
N LEU A 346 22.62 -26.54 12.03
CA LEU A 346 23.39 -27.29 11.05
C LEU A 346 24.01 -28.59 11.61
N ASP A 347 23.98 -28.85 12.92
CA ASP A 347 24.75 -29.88 13.65
C ASP A 347 23.99 -30.33 14.94
N ARG A 348 22.68 -30.61 14.82
CA ARG A 348 21.60 -30.59 15.87
C ARG A 348 21.83 -31.33 17.19
N ASP A 349 22.85 -32.17 17.30
CA ASP A 349 23.16 -32.92 18.50
C ASP A 349 24.57 -32.61 19.07
N SER A 350 25.22 -31.55 18.57
CA SER A 350 26.56 -31.08 18.93
C SER A 350 27.71 -32.09 18.77
N ASP A 351 27.47 -33.16 18.00
CA ASP A 351 28.45 -34.21 17.69
C ASP A 351 29.70 -33.68 16.96
N GLY A 352 29.47 -32.78 15.99
CA GLY A 352 30.47 -32.27 15.05
C GLY A 352 30.40 -32.88 13.64
N ILE A 353 29.26 -33.45 13.26
CA ILE A 353 28.97 -34.06 11.96
C ILE A 353 27.67 -33.43 11.40
N PRO A 354 27.77 -32.36 10.59
CA PRO A 354 26.61 -31.57 10.20
C PRO A 354 25.50 -32.37 9.51
N ASN A 355 24.24 -32.15 9.92
CA ASN A 355 23.02 -32.94 9.66
C ASN A 355 23.00 -33.73 8.34
N GLY A 356 23.27 -33.05 7.21
CA GLY A 356 23.30 -33.65 5.86
C GLY A 356 24.46 -34.62 5.57
N GLN A 357 25.27 -34.98 6.57
CA GLN A 357 26.29 -36.03 6.53
C GLN A 357 26.13 -37.04 7.68
N ASP A 358 25.21 -36.80 8.61
CA ASP A 358 24.98 -37.65 9.78
C ASP A 358 24.02 -38.81 9.46
N ASN A 359 24.14 -39.93 10.18
CA ASN A 359 23.22 -41.06 10.14
C ASN A 359 22.28 -41.17 11.36
N CYS A 360 22.46 -40.32 12.37
CA CYS A 360 21.55 -40.05 13.48
C CYS A 360 21.49 -38.53 13.80
N PRO A 361 20.91 -37.66 12.93
CA PRO A 361 20.96 -36.19 13.06
C PRO A 361 20.20 -35.55 14.25
N LEU A 362 20.00 -36.28 15.34
CA LEU A 362 19.31 -35.89 16.59
C LEU A 362 19.89 -36.64 17.82
N ASN A 363 20.91 -37.50 17.66
CA ASN A 363 21.36 -38.47 18.67
C ASN A 363 22.88 -38.73 18.62
N ALA A 364 23.66 -37.76 19.11
CA ALA A 364 25.13 -37.65 18.99
C ALA A 364 25.90 -38.98 19.01
N ASN A 365 26.51 -39.33 17.87
CA ASN A 365 27.12 -40.63 17.61
C ASN A 365 28.46 -40.55 16.83
N VAL A 366 29.43 -39.76 17.32
CA VAL A 366 30.69 -39.30 16.66
C VAL A 366 31.58 -40.40 16.01
N ASP A 367 31.28 -41.68 16.21
CA ASP A 367 31.92 -42.79 15.49
C ASP A 367 31.22 -43.21 14.18
N GLN A 368 30.01 -42.68 13.94
CA GLN A 368 29.16 -42.88 12.75
C GLN A 368 29.07 -44.36 12.38
N LEU A 369 28.78 -45.18 13.40
CA LEU A 369 28.53 -46.60 13.23
C LEU A 369 27.16 -46.82 12.58
N ASP A 370 27.17 -47.72 11.62
CA ASP A 370 26.06 -48.23 10.82
C ASP A 370 26.45 -49.69 10.54
N GLN A 371 25.68 -50.63 11.08
CA GLN A 371 26.08 -52.03 11.24
C GLN A 371 25.45 -52.97 10.20
N ASP A 372 24.21 -52.74 9.79
CA ASP A 372 23.54 -53.49 8.72
C ASP A 372 23.81 -52.88 7.31
N SER A 373 24.12 -51.57 7.24
CA SER A 373 24.29 -50.75 6.04
C SER A 373 23.00 -50.33 5.31
N ASP A 374 21.91 -50.05 6.03
CA ASP A 374 20.71 -49.38 5.50
C ASP A 374 20.88 -47.86 5.33
N GLY A 375 21.55 -47.21 6.29
CA GLY A 375 21.82 -45.76 6.31
C GLY A 375 21.46 -45.03 7.60
N ILE A 376 20.82 -45.68 8.57
CA ILE A 376 20.58 -45.19 9.94
C ILE A 376 21.80 -45.55 10.83
N GLY A 377 22.07 -44.78 11.88
CA GLY A 377 23.19 -45.04 12.78
C GLY A 377 22.84 -45.90 14.01
N ASP A 378 23.83 -46.65 14.48
CA ASP A 378 23.80 -47.51 15.69
C ASP A 378 23.29 -46.80 16.98
N ALA A 379 23.17 -45.47 17.02
CA ALA A 379 22.65 -44.72 18.17
C ALA A 379 21.13 -44.53 18.15
N CYS A 380 20.55 -44.38 16.96
CA CYS A 380 19.13 -44.09 16.73
C CYS A 380 18.38 -45.25 16.04
N ASP A 381 19.10 -46.23 15.49
CA ASP A 381 18.54 -47.42 14.87
C ASP A 381 17.86 -48.36 15.87
N SER A 382 16.61 -48.72 15.56
CA SER A 382 15.79 -49.66 16.31
C SER A 382 16.06 -51.14 16.02
N ASP A 383 16.67 -51.52 14.90
CA ASP A 383 16.87 -52.90 14.39
C ASP A 383 18.32 -53.08 13.91
N ARG A 384 19.28 -52.98 14.85
CA ARG A 384 20.72 -52.67 14.65
C ARG A 384 21.49 -53.54 13.64
N ASP A 385 20.95 -54.69 13.25
CA ASP A 385 21.61 -55.57 12.28
C ASP A 385 20.71 -56.03 11.11
N GLY A 386 19.57 -55.35 10.91
CA GLY A 386 18.69 -55.52 9.76
C GLY A 386 17.95 -56.85 9.76
N ASP A 387 17.57 -57.31 10.95
CA ASP A 387 16.93 -58.60 11.24
C ASP A 387 15.43 -58.59 10.91
N GLY A 388 14.77 -57.49 11.29
CA GLY A 388 13.33 -57.38 11.46
C GLY A 388 12.87 -57.63 12.90
N THR A 389 13.73 -57.43 13.91
CA THR A 389 13.38 -57.54 15.34
C THR A 389 13.98 -56.38 16.14
N ASP A 390 13.11 -55.52 16.68
CA ASP A 390 13.52 -54.36 17.48
C ASP A 390 14.51 -54.75 18.62
N ASN A 391 15.57 -53.96 18.81
CA ASN A 391 16.65 -54.14 19.79
C ASN A 391 16.19 -54.57 21.22
N PRO A 392 15.05 -54.09 21.78
CA PRO A 392 14.59 -54.51 23.11
C PRO A 392 13.88 -55.88 23.15
N ALA A 393 13.51 -56.42 21.98
CA ALA A 393 12.85 -57.71 21.80
C ALA A 393 13.78 -58.78 21.18
N ASP A 394 14.89 -58.36 20.57
CA ASP A 394 15.92 -59.23 20.02
C ASP A 394 16.82 -59.84 21.12
N ASN A 395 17.06 -61.15 21.01
CA ASN A 395 18.00 -61.88 21.87
C ASN A 395 19.44 -61.97 21.33
N CYS A 396 19.75 -61.34 20.19
CA CYS A 396 21.10 -61.09 19.68
C CYS A 396 21.27 -59.71 18.97
N PRO A 397 21.12 -58.53 19.64
CA PRO A 397 21.08 -57.16 19.04
C PRO A 397 22.33 -56.62 18.29
N PHE A 398 23.14 -57.52 17.69
CA PHE A 398 24.39 -57.29 16.98
C PHE A 398 24.74 -58.48 16.03
N ILE A 399 23.90 -59.53 15.92
CA ILE A 399 24.12 -60.74 15.08
C ILE A 399 22.80 -61.34 14.51
N ALA A 400 22.17 -60.63 13.57
CA ALA A 400 21.00 -61.01 12.75
C ALA A 400 20.59 -62.49 12.75
N ASN A 401 19.45 -62.74 13.39
CA ASN A 401 18.85 -64.02 13.76
C ASN A 401 17.30 -64.00 13.62
N PRO A 402 16.67 -63.81 12.42
CA PRO A 402 15.24 -63.42 12.28
C PRO A 402 14.19 -64.49 12.62
N ASN A 403 14.64 -65.50 13.34
CA ASN A 403 13.88 -66.59 13.93
C ASN A 403 13.92 -66.57 15.47
N GLN A 404 14.61 -65.58 16.09
CA GLN A 404 14.67 -65.31 17.53
C GLN A 404 14.76 -66.58 18.38
N THR A 405 15.61 -67.51 17.92
CA THR A 405 15.59 -68.89 18.43
C THR A 405 16.51 -68.99 19.63
N ASP A 406 15.90 -69.21 20.78
CA ASP A 406 16.53 -69.58 22.04
C ASP A 406 16.19 -71.06 22.30
N SER A 407 17.19 -71.94 22.20
CA SER A 407 17.00 -73.41 22.25
C SER A 407 16.96 -73.98 23.67
N ASP A 408 17.57 -73.28 24.63
CA ASP A 408 17.80 -73.70 26.01
C ASP A 408 16.83 -72.97 26.96
N GLY A 409 16.54 -71.71 26.68
CA GLY A 409 15.60 -70.82 27.38
C GLY A 409 16.27 -69.77 28.28
N ASP A 410 17.50 -69.33 27.97
CA ASP A 410 18.28 -68.43 28.83
C ASP A 410 18.13 -66.93 28.50
N GLY A 411 17.53 -66.59 27.35
CA GLY A 411 17.36 -65.22 26.88
C GLY A 411 18.44 -64.71 25.92
N ILE A 412 19.41 -65.54 25.53
CA ILE A 412 20.41 -65.24 24.49
C ILE A 412 20.12 -66.15 23.27
N GLY A 413 20.14 -65.59 22.07
CA GLY A 413 19.78 -66.36 20.86
C GLY A 413 20.86 -67.35 20.40
N ASP A 414 20.43 -68.46 19.78
CA ASP A 414 21.21 -69.50 19.08
C ASP A 414 22.34 -68.96 18.16
N ALA A 415 22.24 -67.71 17.71
CA ALA A 415 23.17 -67.05 16.79
C ALA A 415 24.35 -66.36 17.50
N CYS A 416 24.14 -65.85 18.71
CA CYS A 416 25.14 -65.15 19.52
C CYS A 416 25.59 -65.94 20.76
N ASP A 417 24.79 -66.88 21.26
CA ASP A 417 25.21 -67.83 22.29
C ASP A 417 26.32 -68.79 21.79
N SER A 418 27.16 -69.21 22.73
CA SER A 418 28.31 -70.09 22.54
C SER A 418 28.03 -71.58 22.79
N THR A 419 26.84 -71.90 23.27
CA THR A 419 26.43 -73.14 23.97
C THR A 419 25.05 -73.76 23.57
N PRO A 420 24.37 -73.41 22.44
CA PRO A 420 22.90 -73.31 22.39
C PRO A 420 22.16 -74.64 22.15
N ASN A 421 22.48 -75.71 22.88
CA ASN A 421 21.98 -77.07 22.65
C ASN A 421 22.02 -78.01 23.88
N ASP A 422 22.59 -77.58 25.02
CA ASP A 422 22.86 -78.47 26.17
C ASP A 422 21.79 -78.28 27.26
N ASP A 423 20.76 -79.15 27.25
CA ASP A 423 19.70 -79.34 28.27
C ASP A 423 20.32 -79.37 29.69
N PRO A 424 20.34 -78.23 30.42
CA PRO A 424 21.21 -78.08 31.57
C PRO A 424 20.58 -78.76 32.77
N VAL A 425 21.30 -79.71 33.37
CA VAL A 425 20.90 -80.24 34.68
C VAL A 425 21.38 -79.25 35.73
N ASP A 426 20.64 -78.17 35.87
CA ASP A 426 20.65 -77.35 37.07
C ASP A 426 19.96 -78.17 38.20
N THR A 427 20.72 -78.51 39.24
CA THR A 427 20.24 -79.38 40.34
C THR A 427 19.42 -78.64 41.39
N ASP A 428 19.50 -77.31 41.48
CA ASP A 428 18.93 -76.54 42.59
C ASP A 428 18.07 -75.32 42.20
N GLY A 429 18.21 -74.80 40.98
CA GLY A 429 17.32 -73.86 40.32
C GLY A 429 17.86 -72.42 40.21
N ASP A 430 19.15 -72.24 39.96
CA ASP A 430 19.81 -70.92 39.89
C ASP A 430 20.11 -70.40 38.48
N GLY A 431 20.01 -71.24 37.45
CA GLY A 431 20.31 -70.88 36.05
C GLY A 431 21.67 -71.36 35.51
N ILE A 432 22.49 -72.07 36.30
CA ILE A 432 23.80 -72.60 35.89
C ILE A 432 23.79 -74.14 35.92
N ASP A 433 24.50 -74.81 35.00
CA ASP A 433 24.45 -76.28 34.86
C ASP A 433 25.45 -77.04 35.77
N ASP A 434 25.09 -78.25 36.20
CA ASP A 434 25.88 -79.19 37.03
C ASP A 434 27.37 -79.41 36.62
N GLU A 435 27.78 -79.15 35.37
CA GLU A 435 29.17 -79.29 34.89
C GLU A 435 29.95 -77.95 34.82
N ASN A 436 29.28 -76.80 34.78
CA ASN A 436 29.88 -75.46 34.84
C ASN A 436 29.73 -74.74 36.19
N ASP A 437 28.73 -75.11 36.99
CA ASP A 437 28.47 -74.57 38.33
C ASP A 437 29.59 -74.96 39.33
N ASN A 438 30.09 -73.96 40.07
CA ASN A 438 31.06 -74.12 41.14
C ASN A 438 30.46 -74.53 42.50
N CYS A 439 29.12 -74.59 42.63
CA CYS A 439 28.38 -75.19 43.75
C CYS A 439 27.13 -76.06 43.38
N PRO A 440 27.25 -77.18 42.60
CA PRO A 440 26.16 -78.01 41.96
C PRO A 440 25.03 -78.64 42.81
N VAL A 441 24.61 -78.02 43.90
CA VAL A 441 23.54 -78.42 44.85
C VAL A 441 23.09 -77.24 45.74
N ASN A 442 23.56 -76.03 45.49
CA ASN A 442 23.65 -74.95 46.46
C ASN A 442 23.35 -73.52 45.97
N ALA A 443 22.80 -73.33 44.76
CA ALA A 443 22.13 -72.13 44.24
C ALA A 443 22.84 -70.78 44.45
N ASN A 444 23.64 -70.35 43.47
CA ASN A 444 24.52 -69.20 43.55
C ASN A 444 24.80 -68.45 42.22
N ALA A 445 23.94 -68.57 41.21
CA ALA A 445 23.80 -67.86 39.92
C ALA A 445 24.95 -66.94 39.45
N SER A 446 25.32 -65.95 40.27
CA SER A 446 26.55 -65.15 40.19
C SER A 446 27.86 -65.93 39.92
N GLN A 447 27.92 -67.23 40.23
CA GLN A 447 29.12 -68.07 40.13
C GLN A 447 30.36 -67.48 40.84
N GLN A 448 30.15 -66.69 41.90
CA GLN A 448 31.23 -66.02 42.60
C GLN A 448 32.17 -67.03 43.29
N ASP A 449 33.46 -66.90 43.02
CA ASP A 449 34.60 -67.69 43.52
C ASP A 449 35.69 -66.69 43.90
N SER A 450 35.63 -66.21 45.14
CA SER A 450 36.37 -65.03 45.60
C SER A 450 37.86 -65.28 45.87
N ASP A 451 38.29 -66.54 46.04
CA ASP A 451 39.71 -66.92 46.17
C ASP A 451 40.31 -67.56 44.89
N GLY A 452 39.49 -68.17 44.04
CA GLY A 452 39.89 -68.81 42.78
C GLY A 452 40.32 -70.27 42.89
N ASP A 453 39.91 -71.01 43.94
CA ASP A 453 40.11 -72.47 44.09
C ASP A 453 39.28 -73.27 43.06
N GLY A 454 38.11 -72.76 42.66
CA GLY A 454 37.12 -73.46 41.84
C GLY A 454 35.97 -74.08 42.66
N ILE A 455 35.60 -73.45 43.78
CA ILE A 455 34.43 -73.74 44.61
C ILE A 455 33.74 -72.40 44.88
N GLY A 456 32.43 -72.31 44.67
CA GLY A 456 31.72 -71.05 44.84
C GLY A 456 31.54 -70.60 46.28
N ASP A 457 31.48 -69.29 46.49
CA ASP A 457 31.38 -68.63 47.81
C ASP A 457 30.24 -69.18 48.70
N VAL A 458 29.15 -69.63 48.08
CA VAL A 458 27.93 -70.12 48.75
C VAL A 458 28.07 -71.56 49.29
N CYS A 459 29.04 -72.33 48.79
CA CYS A 459 29.34 -73.69 49.29
C CYS A 459 30.77 -73.88 49.82
N ASP A 460 31.67 -72.91 49.61
CA ASP A 460 32.94 -72.87 50.34
C ASP A 460 32.75 -72.54 51.83
N ASN A 461 33.82 -72.72 52.60
CA ASN A 461 33.88 -72.58 54.04
C ASN A 461 35.10 -71.73 54.48
N ASP A 462 35.93 -71.23 53.55
CA ASP A 462 37.16 -70.41 53.72
C ASP A 462 37.25 -69.46 52.48
N THR A 463 36.18 -68.69 52.24
CA THR A 463 35.73 -68.12 50.95
C THR A 463 36.67 -67.09 50.30
N ASP A 464 37.59 -66.48 51.05
CA ASP A 464 38.63 -65.60 50.51
C ASP A 464 40.04 -66.21 50.49
N GLY A 465 40.15 -67.48 50.89
CA GLY A 465 41.39 -68.27 50.84
C GLY A 465 42.49 -67.84 51.81
N ASP A 466 42.23 -66.97 52.79
CA ASP A 466 43.27 -66.54 53.73
C ASP A 466 43.67 -67.62 54.75
N GLY A 467 42.73 -68.52 55.08
CA GLY A 467 42.93 -69.68 55.95
C GLY A 467 42.19 -69.60 57.29
N VAL A 468 40.99 -69.03 57.31
CA VAL A 468 40.13 -68.85 58.49
C VAL A 468 38.69 -69.22 58.13
N ASP A 469 38.21 -70.36 58.66
CA ASP A 469 36.86 -70.88 58.33
C ASP A 469 35.75 -69.81 58.52
N ASN A 470 34.96 -69.47 57.48
CA ASN A 470 33.91 -68.43 57.41
C ASN A 470 33.06 -68.28 58.68
N GLY A 471 32.69 -69.40 59.31
CA GLY A 471 31.91 -69.44 60.56
C GLY A 471 32.68 -69.01 61.82
N SER A 472 33.89 -68.47 61.68
CA SER A 472 34.72 -67.84 62.68
C SER A 472 35.58 -66.71 62.09
N ASP A 473 35.27 -66.29 60.86
CA ASP A 473 35.83 -65.15 60.17
C ASP A 473 34.94 -63.92 60.41
N ASN A 474 35.52 -62.74 60.57
CA ASN A 474 34.79 -61.47 60.67
C ASN A 474 34.72 -60.69 59.34
N CYS A 475 35.41 -61.16 58.30
CA CYS A 475 35.30 -60.74 56.91
C CYS A 475 35.32 -61.95 55.95
N PRO A 476 34.31 -62.84 55.94
CA PRO A 476 34.35 -64.12 55.20
C PRO A 476 34.63 -64.05 53.69
N ALA A 477 34.57 -62.88 53.06
CA ALA A 477 34.82 -62.68 51.64
C ALA A 477 35.87 -61.59 51.35
N THR A 478 36.78 -61.29 52.29
CA THR A 478 37.82 -60.26 52.08
C THR A 478 39.06 -60.52 52.96
N ALA A 479 40.03 -61.27 52.40
CA ALA A 479 41.18 -61.86 53.09
C ALA A 479 41.88 -60.93 54.09
N ASN A 480 41.61 -61.12 55.39
CA ASN A 480 41.99 -60.19 56.45
C ASN A 480 42.95 -60.73 57.53
N ALA A 481 43.13 -62.07 57.66
CA ALA A 481 43.97 -62.99 58.47
C ALA A 481 44.46 -62.61 59.88
N GLY A 482 44.55 -61.32 60.18
CA GLY A 482 44.74 -60.72 61.48
C GLY A 482 43.44 -60.57 62.27
N GLN A 483 42.27 -60.65 61.62
CA GLN A 483 40.93 -60.64 62.24
C GLN A 483 40.78 -59.46 63.20
N ALA A 484 40.81 -58.25 62.63
CA ALA A 484 40.67 -57.00 63.34
C ALA A 484 39.21 -56.54 63.29
N ASP A 485 38.73 -56.07 64.43
CA ASP A 485 37.38 -55.63 64.78
C ASP A 485 37.63 -54.51 65.81
N SER A 486 37.37 -53.27 65.41
CA SER A 486 37.86 -52.06 66.10
C SER A 486 36.81 -51.37 66.98
N ASP A 487 35.54 -51.47 66.64
CA ASP A 487 34.39 -50.89 67.34
C ASP A 487 33.67 -51.93 68.24
N GLY A 488 33.52 -53.17 67.77
CA GLY A 488 33.05 -54.34 68.53
C GLY A 488 31.72 -54.97 68.11
N ASP A 489 31.20 -54.71 66.90
CA ASP A 489 29.90 -55.22 66.45
C ASP A 489 29.93 -56.75 66.13
N GLY A 490 30.86 -57.18 65.27
CA GLY A 490 30.95 -58.55 64.75
C GLY A 490 31.55 -58.68 63.33
N ALA A 491 31.56 -57.63 62.52
CA ALA A 491 32.28 -57.50 61.26
C ALA A 491 33.78 -57.19 61.51
N GLY A 492 34.50 -56.66 60.52
CA GLY A 492 35.94 -56.41 60.65
C GLY A 492 36.54 -55.36 59.72
N ASP A 493 37.58 -54.67 60.21
CA ASP A 493 38.30 -53.51 59.64
C ASP A 493 38.77 -53.60 58.15
N ALA A 494 38.52 -54.70 57.44
CA ALA A 494 38.97 -54.99 56.08
C ALA A 494 37.85 -55.21 55.05
N CYS A 495 36.68 -55.69 55.49
CA CYS A 495 35.45 -55.83 54.69
C CYS A 495 34.39 -54.82 55.12
N ASP A 496 34.50 -54.34 56.35
CA ASP A 496 33.57 -53.40 56.92
C ASP A 496 33.86 -52.00 56.39
N SER A 497 33.08 -51.61 55.39
CA SER A 497 33.06 -50.25 54.85
C SER A 497 32.30 -49.28 55.76
N GLN A 498 31.54 -49.79 56.73
CA GLN A 498 30.75 -49.02 57.67
C GLN A 498 31.53 -48.87 58.99
N ASP A 499 32.17 -47.72 59.19
CA ASP A 499 32.41 -47.18 60.56
C ASP A 499 31.05 -46.63 61.09
N ASP A 500 29.99 -47.44 60.91
CA ASP A 500 28.52 -47.24 60.91
C ASP A 500 28.02 -45.83 60.54
N THR A 501 27.30 -45.65 59.41
CA THR A 501 25.93 -45.06 59.44
C THR A 501 25.05 -45.03 58.15
N ASP A 502 25.48 -45.33 56.92
CA ASP A 502 24.58 -45.22 55.72
C ASP A 502 23.53 -46.37 55.65
N THR A 503 22.22 -46.06 55.63
CA THR A 503 21.09 -47.03 55.66
C THR A 503 20.51 -47.42 54.29
N ASP A 504 20.45 -46.52 53.31
CA ASP A 504 19.78 -46.79 52.01
C ASP A 504 20.72 -46.84 50.80
N GLY A 505 21.98 -46.43 50.96
CA GLY A 505 23.08 -46.68 50.02
C GLY A 505 23.35 -45.56 49.02
N ASP A 506 22.89 -44.33 49.28
CA ASP A 506 23.13 -43.18 48.42
C ASP A 506 24.58 -42.63 48.53
N GLY A 507 25.28 -42.91 49.64
CA GLY A 507 26.63 -42.42 49.94
C GLY A 507 26.70 -41.39 51.08
N VAL A 508 25.59 -41.09 51.74
CA VAL A 508 25.45 -40.23 52.92
C VAL A 508 25.10 -41.08 54.15
N ASN A 509 25.59 -40.68 55.32
CA ASN A 509 25.47 -41.42 56.58
C ASN A 509 24.24 -40.95 57.39
N ASP A 510 23.43 -41.83 57.99
CA ASP A 510 22.27 -41.55 58.90
C ASP A 510 22.44 -40.38 59.90
N ASP A 511 23.66 -40.01 60.30
CA ASP A 511 23.94 -38.93 61.26
C ASP A 511 24.14 -37.53 60.62
N GLN A 512 24.13 -37.50 59.28
CA GLN A 512 24.25 -36.33 58.40
C GLN A 512 23.21 -36.35 57.28
N ASP A 513 22.61 -37.49 57.01
CA ASP A 513 21.53 -37.73 56.05
C ASP A 513 20.18 -37.21 56.56
N ASN A 514 19.46 -36.46 55.73
CA ASN A 514 18.15 -35.89 55.99
C ASN A 514 16.98 -36.77 55.50
N CYS A 515 17.24 -37.83 54.72
CA CYS A 515 16.28 -38.88 54.37
C CYS A 515 16.78 -40.34 54.56
N PRO A 516 17.10 -40.81 55.81
CA PRO A 516 17.73 -42.13 56.10
C PRO A 516 16.92 -43.42 55.83
N ALA A 517 16.28 -43.49 54.66
CA ALA A 517 15.47 -44.58 54.12
C ALA A 517 15.04 -44.35 52.65
N ILE A 518 15.34 -43.19 52.04
CA ILE A 518 15.00 -42.79 50.67
C ILE A 518 16.15 -41.96 50.06
N ALA A 519 17.10 -42.66 49.45
CA ALA A 519 18.32 -42.16 48.82
C ALA A 519 18.19 -40.80 48.10
N ASN A 520 18.94 -39.79 48.56
CA ASN A 520 18.93 -38.41 48.04
C ASN A 520 20.31 -37.73 48.16
N ILE A 521 21.20 -38.10 47.23
CA ILE A 521 22.65 -37.79 47.25
C ILE A 521 22.99 -36.29 47.37
N ASP A 522 22.06 -35.41 46.97
CA ASP A 522 22.22 -33.96 47.01
C ASP A 522 21.91 -33.33 48.38
N GLN A 523 21.16 -34.03 49.24
CA GLN A 523 20.82 -33.63 50.60
C GLN A 523 20.16 -32.23 50.66
N GLN A 524 19.23 -31.98 49.74
CA GLN A 524 18.38 -30.79 49.77
C GLN A 524 17.42 -30.86 50.98
N ASP A 525 17.32 -29.73 51.69
CA ASP A 525 16.56 -29.45 52.93
C ASP A 525 16.12 -27.99 52.79
N ARG A 526 15.04 -27.78 52.05
CA ARG A 526 14.62 -26.46 51.53
C ARG A 526 14.06 -25.53 52.60
N ASP A 527 13.26 -26.03 53.53
CA ASP A 527 12.71 -25.23 54.65
C ASP A 527 13.71 -25.06 55.82
N GLY A 528 14.56 -26.08 56.06
CA GLY A 528 15.51 -26.12 57.16
C GLY A 528 15.01 -26.82 58.44
N ASP A 529 13.98 -27.66 58.38
CA ASP A 529 13.56 -28.59 59.44
C ASP A 529 14.68 -29.60 59.76
N GLY A 530 15.38 -30.06 58.72
CA GLY A 530 16.34 -31.16 58.77
C GLY A 530 15.77 -32.51 58.32
N THR A 531 14.65 -32.48 57.59
CA THR A 531 14.14 -33.55 56.73
C THR A 531 14.45 -33.15 55.28
N GLY A 532 14.66 -34.09 54.35
CA GLY A 532 15.06 -33.75 52.97
C GLY A 532 13.92 -33.67 51.96
N ASP A 533 14.06 -32.84 50.92
CA ASP A 533 13.03 -32.58 49.88
C ASP A 533 12.41 -33.87 49.28
N VAL A 534 13.16 -34.97 49.21
CA VAL A 534 12.76 -36.26 48.63
C VAL A 534 11.91 -37.14 49.57
N CYS A 535 11.93 -36.86 50.88
CA CYS A 535 11.20 -37.61 51.89
C CYS A 535 10.31 -36.76 52.81
N ASP A 536 10.35 -35.44 52.70
CA ASP A 536 9.40 -34.55 53.37
C ASP A 536 8.01 -34.64 52.72
N SER A 537 7.01 -34.31 53.53
CA SER A 537 5.62 -34.11 53.15
C SER A 537 5.22 -32.63 53.07
N ASP A 538 6.07 -31.68 53.48
CA ASP A 538 5.81 -30.23 53.61
C ASP A 538 7.11 -29.50 53.20
N VAL A 539 7.49 -29.60 51.92
CA VAL A 539 8.88 -29.42 51.43
C VAL A 539 9.44 -27.99 51.58
N ASP A 540 8.58 -26.99 51.73
CA ASP A 540 8.99 -25.59 52.00
C ASP A 540 8.63 -25.09 53.41
N GLY A 541 8.01 -25.95 54.23
CA GLY A 541 7.75 -25.73 55.64
C GLY A 541 6.64 -24.72 55.95
N ASP A 542 5.72 -24.46 55.02
CA ASP A 542 4.59 -23.55 55.25
C ASP A 542 3.55 -24.13 56.24
N GLY A 543 3.38 -25.45 56.27
CA GLY A 543 2.36 -26.16 57.04
C GLY A 543 1.24 -26.86 56.24
N VAL A 544 1.41 -27.05 54.93
CA VAL A 544 0.52 -27.80 54.03
C VAL A 544 1.23 -29.09 53.57
N ASP A 545 0.48 -30.18 53.36
CA ASP A 545 1.08 -31.41 52.83
C ASP A 545 1.20 -31.31 51.29
N ASN A 546 2.34 -31.65 50.66
CA ASN A 546 2.61 -31.58 49.21
C ASN A 546 1.53 -32.20 48.28
N ASP A 547 0.64 -33.07 48.79
CA ASP A 547 -0.46 -33.68 48.03
C ASP A 547 -1.78 -32.88 48.07
N GLN A 548 -1.74 -31.75 48.76
CA GLN A 548 -2.81 -30.75 48.97
C GLN A 548 -2.29 -29.32 48.77
N ASP A 549 -1.03 -29.19 48.33
CA ASP A 549 -0.29 -27.96 48.15
C ASP A 549 -0.33 -27.53 46.67
N ASN A 550 -0.70 -26.30 46.38
CA ASN A 550 -0.65 -25.73 45.04
C ASN A 550 0.69 -25.06 44.69
N CYS A 551 1.60 -24.91 45.66
CA CYS A 551 2.99 -24.54 45.47
C CYS A 551 3.97 -25.48 46.21
N PRO A 552 4.06 -26.78 45.87
CA PRO A 552 4.76 -27.83 46.66
C PRO A 552 6.26 -27.66 46.95
N ILE A 553 6.86 -26.54 46.56
CA ILE A 553 8.27 -26.21 46.68
C ILE A 553 8.54 -24.70 46.97
N THR A 554 7.51 -23.89 47.23
CA THR A 554 7.58 -22.43 47.47
C THR A 554 6.49 -21.92 48.44
N ALA A 555 6.84 -21.80 49.72
CA ALA A 555 5.92 -21.64 50.86
C ALA A 555 4.82 -20.56 50.74
N ASN A 556 3.55 -20.99 50.75
CA ASN A 556 2.39 -20.14 50.44
C ASN A 556 1.12 -20.34 51.33
N ALA A 557 1.29 -20.77 52.59
CA ALA A 557 0.31 -21.29 53.60
C ALA A 557 -1.13 -20.73 53.71
N ASN A 558 -1.46 -19.69 52.95
CA ASN A 558 -2.82 -19.30 52.60
C ASN A 558 -3.47 -20.18 51.53
N GLN A 559 -2.69 -20.85 50.65
CA GLN A 559 -3.17 -21.67 49.52
C GLN A 559 -4.22 -20.90 48.72
N VAL A 560 -3.75 -19.82 48.12
CA VAL A 560 -4.52 -18.99 47.18
C VAL A 560 -4.08 -19.39 45.77
N ASP A 561 -5.05 -19.28 44.89
CA ASP A 561 -5.28 -19.97 43.62
C ASP A 561 -6.26 -19.03 42.91
N SER A 562 -5.73 -17.92 42.39
CA SER A 562 -6.51 -16.74 42.03
C SER A 562 -7.35 -16.97 40.77
N ASP A 563 -6.76 -17.58 39.74
CA ASP A 563 -7.39 -17.91 38.46
C ASP A 563 -8.16 -19.26 38.50
N ASN A 564 -7.71 -20.20 39.34
CA ASN A 564 -8.21 -21.58 39.53
C ASN A 564 -7.66 -22.64 38.54
N ASP A 565 -6.43 -22.51 38.02
CA ASP A 565 -5.78 -23.59 37.25
C ASP A 565 -5.38 -24.81 38.13
N GLY A 566 -4.91 -24.55 39.35
CA GLY A 566 -4.40 -25.54 40.32
C GLY A 566 -2.93 -25.36 40.75
N THR A 567 -2.23 -24.38 40.18
CA THR A 567 -0.99 -23.74 40.65
C THR A 567 -1.37 -22.69 41.72
N GLY A 568 -0.46 -21.78 42.13
CA GLY A 568 -0.81 -20.74 43.10
C GLY A 568 0.12 -19.52 43.10
N ASP A 569 -0.40 -18.41 43.64
CA ASP A 569 0.13 -17.03 43.63
C ASP A 569 1.64 -16.86 43.98
N ALA A 570 2.25 -17.86 44.59
CA ALA A 570 3.61 -17.80 45.12
C ALA A 570 4.64 -18.59 44.31
N CYS A 571 4.19 -19.41 43.36
CA CYS A 571 5.03 -20.31 42.57
C CYS A 571 4.66 -20.35 41.09
N ASP A 572 3.56 -19.71 40.68
CA ASP A 572 3.27 -19.55 39.27
C ASP A 572 4.39 -18.76 38.55
N GLY A 573 4.56 -19.10 37.28
CA GLY A 573 5.57 -18.55 36.37
C GLY A 573 4.98 -17.84 35.16
N VAL A 574 3.66 -17.98 34.91
CA VAL A 574 2.90 -16.86 34.32
C VAL A 574 2.63 -15.85 35.44
N ASP A 575 2.63 -14.56 35.12
CA ASP A 575 2.61 -13.52 36.14
C ASP A 575 1.19 -13.41 36.75
N ASP A 576 0.99 -13.89 38.00
CA ASP A 576 -0.19 -13.63 38.86
C ASP A 576 -0.25 -12.13 39.31
N SER A 577 0.17 -11.25 38.40
CA SER A 577 -0.09 -9.84 38.36
C SER A 577 -0.81 -9.43 37.07
N ASP A 578 -1.15 -10.33 36.17
CA ASP A 578 -1.96 -10.04 34.98
C ASP A 578 -3.31 -10.77 35.12
N THR A 579 -4.32 -10.07 35.65
CA THR A 579 -5.59 -10.68 36.08
C THR A 579 -6.48 -11.15 34.93
N ASP A 580 -6.25 -10.71 33.68
CA ASP A 580 -7.09 -11.05 32.54
C ASP A 580 -6.35 -11.49 31.26
N ASN A 581 -5.02 -11.54 31.34
CA ASN A 581 -4.08 -12.21 30.42
C ASN A 581 -3.89 -11.44 29.10
N ASP A 582 -3.58 -10.15 29.20
CA ASP A 582 -3.27 -9.28 28.05
C ASP A 582 -1.76 -8.98 27.88
N GLY A 583 -0.94 -9.23 28.90
CA GLY A 583 0.50 -8.95 28.93
C GLY A 583 0.92 -7.75 29.78
N ILE A 584 -0.02 -7.02 30.39
CA ILE A 584 0.21 -5.88 31.28
C ILE A 584 -0.04 -6.29 32.75
N GLN A 585 0.74 -5.73 33.68
CA GLN A 585 0.65 -6.08 35.11
C GLN A 585 -0.28 -5.11 35.88
N ASP A 586 -1.25 -5.62 36.66
CA ASP A 586 -2.15 -5.04 37.70
C ASP A 586 -1.66 -3.77 38.45
N ASP A 587 -0.35 -3.57 38.57
CA ASP A 587 0.29 -2.47 39.32
C ASP A 587 0.76 -1.30 38.44
N VAL A 588 0.71 -1.48 37.11
CA VAL A 588 0.80 -0.47 36.05
C VAL A 588 -0.43 -0.44 35.13
N ASP A 589 -1.19 -1.53 35.06
CA ASP A 589 -2.41 -1.68 34.27
C ASP A 589 -3.55 -0.77 34.74
N ASN A 590 -4.22 -0.11 33.79
CA ASN A 590 -5.36 0.76 34.01
C ASN A 590 -6.73 0.04 33.91
N CYS A 591 -6.81 -1.21 33.43
CA CYS A 591 -8.00 -2.06 33.50
C CYS A 591 -7.80 -3.51 34.01
N PRO A 592 -7.36 -3.75 35.29
CA PRO A 592 -7.00 -5.08 35.84
C PRO A 592 -8.11 -6.14 36.04
N LEU A 593 -9.02 -6.25 35.08
CA LEU A 593 -10.17 -7.15 34.97
C LEU A 593 -10.70 -7.26 33.51
N ILE A 594 -10.24 -6.43 32.55
CA ILE A 594 -10.67 -6.37 31.14
C ILE A 594 -9.52 -5.94 30.19
N ALA A 595 -8.75 -6.93 29.71
CA ALA A 595 -7.69 -6.86 28.70
C ALA A 595 -7.71 -5.67 27.73
N ASN A 596 -6.63 -4.87 27.76
CA ASN A 596 -6.38 -3.72 26.93
C ASN A 596 -4.85 -3.45 26.79
N THR A 597 -4.21 -4.18 25.89
CA THR A 597 -2.77 -4.11 25.59
C THR A 597 -2.26 -2.70 25.23
N ASP A 598 -3.15 -1.82 24.79
CA ASP A 598 -2.87 -0.44 24.41
C ASP A 598 -2.73 0.52 25.60
N GLN A 599 -3.30 0.17 26.75
CA GLN A 599 -3.30 0.98 27.97
C GLN A 599 -3.81 2.42 27.77
N SER A 600 -4.78 2.60 26.88
CA SER A 600 -5.44 3.90 26.62
C SER A 600 -6.13 4.44 27.89
N ASP A 601 -5.83 5.69 28.25
CA ASP A 601 -6.33 6.45 29.42
C ASP A 601 -6.63 7.89 28.94
N LEU A 602 -7.77 8.07 28.27
CA LEU A 602 -8.12 9.30 27.54
C LEU A 602 -8.26 10.55 28.45
N ASP A 603 -8.75 10.40 29.69
CA ASP A 603 -8.94 11.53 30.63
C ASP A 603 -7.78 11.71 31.64
N GLY A 604 -6.97 10.67 31.86
CA GLY A 604 -5.86 10.66 32.80
C GLY A 604 -6.25 10.49 34.28
N ASP A 605 -7.43 9.93 34.59
CA ASP A 605 -7.83 9.49 35.94
C ASP A 605 -6.96 8.31 36.42
N GLY A 606 -6.55 7.45 35.48
CA GLY A 606 -5.88 6.17 35.74
C GLY A 606 -6.84 4.97 35.75
N VAL A 607 -7.87 5.01 34.92
CA VAL A 607 -8.76 3.89 34.57
C VAL A 607 -8.87 3.86 33.05
N GLY A 608 -8.62 2.71 32.42
CA GLY A 608 -8.50 2.66 30.96
C GLY A 608 -9.84 2.73 30.22
N ASP A 609 -9.78 3.20 28.97
CA ASP A 609 -10.90 3.38 28.04
C ASP A 609 -11.87 2.19 27.96
N VAL A 610 -11.33 0.97 28.07
CA VAL A 610 -12.07 -0.30 27.91
C VAL A 610 -12.89 -0.67 29.15
N CYS A 611 -12.49 -0.20 30.34
CA CYS A 611 -13.16 -0.50 31.61
C CYS A 611 -13.81 0.72 32.28
N ASP A 612 -13.45 1.95 31.91
CA ASP A 612 -14.18 3.12 32.35
C ASP A 612 -15.59 3.20 31.73
N ASN A 613 -16.43 4.02 32.34
CA ASN A 613 -17.84 4.16 32.04
C ASN A 613 -18.18 5.60 31.60
N ASP A 614 -17.24 6.54 31.65
CA ASP A 614 -17.39 8.01 31.49
C ASP A 614 -16.01 8.57 31.01
N ARG A 615 -15.44 7.99 29.94
CA ARG A 615 -13.98 7.93 29.67
C ARG A 615 -13.29 9.25 29.24
N ASP A 616 -13.97 10.39 29.36
CA ASP A 616 -13.46 11.73 29.03
C ASP A 616 -13.73 12.79 30.14
N ASP A 617 -14.13 12.38 31.36
CA ASP A 617 -14.58 13.20 32.51
C ASP A 617 -15.64 14.28 32.16
N ASP A 618 -16.46 14.03 31.14
CA ASP A 618 -17.67 14.81 30.82
C ASP A 618 -18.70 14.77 31.97
N GLY A 619 -18.98 13.56 32.47
CA GLY A 619 -20.02 13.26 33.44
C GLY A 619 -21.28 12.60 32.84
N ILE A 620 -21.18 11.88 31.72
CA ILE A 620 -22.25 11.17 31.01
C ILE A 620 -21.79 9.74 30.68
N ASP A 621 -22.45 8.72 31.28
CA ASP A 621 -22.07 7.32 31.07
C ASP A 621 -21.95 6.96 29.55
N ASN A 622 -20.82 6.42 29.06
CA ASN A 622 -20.46 6.09 27.65
C ASN A 622 -21.61 5.46 26.81
N GLY A 623 -22.48 4.65 27.45
CA GLY A 623 -23.63 4.01 26.80
C GLY A 623 -24.91 4.86 26.71
N ALA A 624 -24.81 6.14 27.07
CA ALA A 624 -25.84 7.18 26.98
C ALA A 624 -25.29 8.49 26.39
N ASP A 625 -23.98 8.55 26.17
CA ASP A 625 -23.23 9.59 25.47
C ASP A 625 -23.36 9.45 23.94
N ASN A 626 -23.24 10.55 23.20
CA ASN A 626 -23.15 10.61 21.75
C ASN A 626 -21.77 11.04 21.21
N CYS A 627 -20.82 11.44 22.07
CA CYS A 627 -19.38 11.48 21.76
C CYS A 627 -18.55 10.80 22.86
N PRO A 628 -18.60 9.46 23.01
CA PRO A 628 -17.96 8.73 24.12
C PRO A 628 -16.43 8.79 24.17
N ALA A 629 -15.76 9.68 23.42
CA ALA A 629 -14.31 9.87 23.36
C ALA A 629 -13.92 11.36 23.35
N GLN A 630 -14.86 12.28 23.63
CA GLN A 630 -14.64 13.71 23.44
C GLN A 630 -15.67 14.56 24.20
N ALA A 631 -15.31 14.96 25.42
CA ALA A 631 -16.21 15.58 26.40
C ALA A 631 -17.10 16.71 25.84
N ASN A 632 -18.41 16.46 25.76
CA ASN A 632 -19.39 17.25 25.01
C ASN A 632 -20.64 17.71 25.81
N VAL A 633 -20.58 17.77 27.15
CA VAL A 633 -21.58 17.91 28.26
C VAL A 633 -22.97 18.52 27.97
N ASN A 634 -23.09 19.29 26.90
CA ASN A 634 -24.36 19.70 26.29
C ASN A 634 -25.10 18.59 25.53
N GLN A 635 -24.41 17.55 25.03
CA GLN A 635 -24.97 16.44 24.25
C GLN A 635 -25.81 16.99 23.08
N ASN A 636 -25.16 17.79 22.23
CA ASN A 636 -25.77 18.26 20.99
C ASN A 636 -25.66 17.16 19.92
N ASP A 637 -26.65 17.17 19.04
CA ASP A 637 -26.92 16.24 17.94
C ASP A 637 -27.73 17.12 16.96
N LEU A 638 -27.12 17.50 15.83
CA LEU A 638 -27.65 18.54 14.93
C LEU A 638 -28.47 17.94 13.78
N ASP A 639 -28.02 16.85 13.15
CA ASP A 639 -28.75 16.15 12.08
C ASP A 639 -29.88 15.23 12.63
N GLY A 640 -29.58 14.48 13.70
CA GLY A 640 -30.46 13.49 14.33
C GLY A 640 -30.04 12.01 14.20
N ASP A 641 -28.82 11.67 13.77
CA ASP A 641 -28.37 10.29 13.54
C ASP A 641 -28.09 9.51 14.85
N GLY A 642 -27.36 10.12 15.79
CA GLY A 642 -26.95 9.52 17.05
C GLY A 642 -25.49 9.77 17.51
N VAL A 643 -24.64 10.34 16.66
CA VAL A 643 -23.34 10.95 17.01
C VAL A 643 -23.60 12.36 17.59
N GLY A 644 -22.60 13.19 17.84
CA GLY A 644 -22.79 14.55 18.38
C GLY A 644 -21.79 15.59 17.88
N ASP A 645 -22.22 16.87 17.90
CA ASP A 645 -21.53 18.08 17.41
C ASP A 645 -20.01 18.23 17.68
N ALA A 646 -19.44 17.46 18.61
CA ALA A 646 -18.02 17.51 18.97
C ALA A 646 -17.18 16.54 18.13
N CYS A 647 -17.70 15.33 17.89
CA CYS A 647 -17.00 14.16 17.33
C CYS A 647 -17.60 13.67 16.00
N ASP A 648 -18.65 14.34 15.54
CA ASP A 648 -19.31 14.06 14.27
C ASP A 648 -18.49 14.61 13.10
N SER A 649 -18.32 13.80 12.06
CA SER A 649 -17.58 14.15 10.84
C SER A 649 -18.44 14.90 9.80
N ASP A 650 -19.76 14.84 9.91
CA ASP A 650 -20.75 15.43 8.99
C ASP A 650 -21.87 16.07 9.84
N LEU A 651 -21.60 17.27 10.36
CA LEU A 651 -22.37 17.86 11.47
C LEU A 651 -23.86 18.11 11.18
N ASP A 652 -24.33 17.99 9.95
CA ASP A 652 -25.75 18.18 9.60
C ASP A 652 -26.36 17.13 8.65
N GLY A 653 -25.64 16.04 8.38
CA GLY A 653 -26.17 14.82 7.74
C GLY A 653 -26.36 14.96 6.23
N ASP A 654 -25.42 15.66 5.61
CA ASP A 654 -25.43 16.11 4.22
C ASP A 654 -24.62 15.20 3.28
N THR A 655 -23.66 14.45 3.83
CA THR A 655 -22.66 13.58 3.18
C THR A 655 -21.37 14.25 2.69
N ILE A 656 -21.14 15.53 3.00
CA ILE A 656 -19.82 16.17 2.93
C ILE A 656 -19.21 16.21 4.34
N ALA A 657 -17.91 15.96 4.47
CA ALA A 657 -17.22 16.01 5.76
C ALA A 657 -16.89 17.47 6.15
N ASN A 658 -16.97 17.81 7.44
CA ASN A 658 -16.82 19.19 7.97
C ASN A 658 -15.58 19.96 7.48
N GLU A 659 -14.49 19.25 7.19
CA GLU A 659 -13.20 19.79 6.71
C GLU A 659 -13.20 20.16 5.21
N SER A 660 -14.12 19.57 4.45
CA SER A 660 -14.36 19.81 3.01
C SER A 660 -15.71 20.49 2.76
N ASP A 661 -16.44 20.84 3.82
CA ASP A 661 -17.73 21.50 3.77
C ASP A 661 -17.56 23.01 3.97
N ASN A 662 -17.99 23.82 3.00
CA ASN A 662 -18.01 25.28 3.13
C ASN A 662 -19.22 25.80 3.94
N CYS A 663 -20.13 24.91 4.37
CA CYS A 663 -21.17 25.19 5.36
C CYS A 663 -21.36 24.07 6.42
N PRO A 664 -20.37 23.78 7.31
CA PRO A 664 -20.35 22.66 8.29
C PRO A 664 -21.48 22.55 9.32
N ARG A 665 -22.57 23.31 9.16
CA ARG A 665 -23.78 23.35 10.00
C ARG A 665 -25.07 23.72 9.20
N THR A 666 -25.03 23.80 7.86
CA THR A 666 -26.17 24.14 6.98
C THR A 666 -26.24 23.38 5.63
N ALA A 667 -26.12 22.06 5.61
CA ALA A 667 -26.61 21.10 4.59
C ALA A 667 -26.76 21.61 3.15
N ASN A 668 -25.68 21.52 2.37
CA ASN A 668 -25.51 22.10 1.04
C ASN A 668 -24.71 21.22 0.06
N THR A 669 -25.04 19.92 -0.09
CA THR A 669 -24.49 18.87 -0.99
C THR A 669 -23.92 19.23 -2.38
N ASN A 670 -24.21 20.42 -2.89
CA ASN A 670 -23.63 21.02 -4.09
C ASN A 670 -22.35 21.85 -3.84
N GLN A 671 -21.94 22.06 -2.58
CA GLN A 671 -20.73 22.77 -2.13
C GLN A 671 -20.43 24.04 -2.94
N SER A 672 -21.49 24.79 -3.21
CA SER A 672 -21.42 26.02 -4.02
C SER A 672 -21.08 27.19 -3.13
N ASP A 673 -20.11 27.96 -3.61
CA ASP A 673 -19.48 29.14 -3.03
C ASP A 673 -19.20 30.02 -4.26
N TRP A 674 -19.74 31.24 -4.25
CA TRP A 674 -19.97 32.04 -5.45
C TRP A 674 -18.94 33.16 -5.64
N ASP A 675 -18.41 33.75 -4.56
CA ASP A 675 -17.26 34.66 -4.60
C ASP A 675 -15.91 33.97 -4.33
N SER A 676 -15.93 32.72 -3.84
CA SER A 676 -14.76 31.95 -3.42
C SER A 676 -14.09 32.48 -2.14
N ASP A 677 -14.86 33.02 -1.19
CA ASP A 677 -14.35 33.38 0.17
C ASP A 677 -14.16 32.16 1.10
N GLY A 678 -14.71 31.00 0.73
CA GLY A 678 -14.65 29.76 1.51
C GLY A 678 -15.90 29.47 2.34
N VAL A 679 -16.92 30.34 2.32
CA VAL A 679 -18.23 30.13 2.97
C VAL A 679 -19.30 29.86 1.91
N GLY A 680 -19.98 28.72 2.01
CA GLY A 680 -20.94 28.30 0.99
C GLY A 680 -22.24 29.11 0.93
N ASP A 681 -22.86 29.14 -0.25
CA ASP A 681 -24.10 29.85 -0.58
C ASP A 681 -25.26 29.63 0.43
N ALA A 682 -25.25 28.50 1.13
CA ALA A 682 -26.31 28.08 2.04
C ALA A 682 -26.21 28.71 3.44
N CYS A 683 -25.02 29.11 3.87
CA CYS A 683 -24.72 29.63 5.19
C CYS A 683 -24.11 31.04 5.17
N ASP A 684 -23.54 31.46 4.05
CA ASP A 684 -23.01 32.80 3.84
C ASP A 684 -24.09 33.91 4.01
N SER A 685 -23.61 35.11 4.36
CA SER A 685 -24.36 36.33 4.55
C SER A 685 -24.20 37.40 3.46
N ASP A 686 -23.26 37.28 2.51
CA ASP A 686 -22.78 38.27 1.53
C ASP A 686 -22.25 37.63 0.22
N LEU A 687 -23.13 36.95 -0.55
CA LEU A 687 -22.84 35.84 -1.50
C LEU A 687 -21.90 36.13 -2.68
N ASP A 688 -21.57 37.40 -2.90
CA ASP A 688 -20.73 37.84 -4.01
C ASP A 688 -19.56 38.74 -3.56
N GLY A 689 -19.37 38.90 -2.25
CA GLY A 689 -18.24 39.62 -1.67
C GLY A 689 -18.29 41.16 -1.85
N ASP A 690 -19.41 41.74 -2.31
CA ASP A 690 -19.49 43.21 -2.52
C ASP A 690 -19.58 44.03 -1.23
N GLY A 691 -19.96 43.40 -0.11
CA GLY A 691 -20.07 44.01 1.23
C GLY A 691 -21.48 44.49 1.63
N ILE A 692 -22.55 44.11 0.91
CA ILE A 692 -23.92 44.61 1.10
C ILE A 692 -24.92 43.57 1.65
N ALA A 693 -24.49 42.33 1.86
CA ALA A 693 -25.13 41.27 2.65
C ALA A 693 -26.59 40.91 2.26
N ASN A 694 -26.73 40.01 1.28
CA ASN A 694 -27.85 39.12 0.85
C ASN A 694 -29.32 39.55 1.10
N GLY A 695 -29.67 39.95 2.33
CA GLY A 695 -31.00 40.45 2.70
C GLY A 695 -31.19 41.97 2.61
N ALA A 696 -30.15 42.74 2.29
CA ALA A 696 -30.21 44.19 2.07
C ALA A 696 -29.88 44.62 0.63
N ASP A 697 -29.11 43.78 -0.06
CA ASP A 697 -28.68 43.89 -1.44
C ASP A 697 -29.82 43.68 -2.48
N ASN A 698 -29.59 44.17 -3.72
CA ASN A 698 -30.42 43.97 -4.91
C ASN A 698 -29.77 43.12 -6.03
N CYS A 699 -28.55 42.60 -5.86
CA CYS A 699 -27.93 41.60 -6.74
C CYS A 699 -27.17 40.47 -6.00
N PRO A 700 -27.84 39.57 -5.23
CA PRO A 700 -27.15 38.64 -4.31
C PRO A 700 -26.40 37.46 -4.96
N GLU A 701 -25.94 37.66 -6.20
CA GLU A 701 -25.27 36.73 -7.10
C GLU A 701 -24.37 37.52 -8.12
N ALA A 702 -24.13 38.84 -7.97
CA ALA A 702 -23.31 39.64 -8.92
C ALA A 702 -22.87 41.04 -8.36
N PRO A 703 -21.57 41.26 -8.06
CA PRO A 703 -21.13 42.35 -7.18
C PRO A 703 -21.52 43.76 -7.62
N ASN A 704 -22.17 44.55 -6.75
CA ASN A 704 -22.65 45.89 -7.09
C ASN A 704 -22.67 46.91 -5.93
N ASP A 705 -21.48 47.29 -5.44
CA ASP A 705 -21.26 48.21 -4.31
C ASP A 705 -22.02 49.55 -4.39
N ASP A 706 -22.36 49.99 -5.61
CA ASP A 706 -23.11 51.22 -5.87
C ASP A 706 -24.63 51.09 -5.74
N GLN A 707 -25.16 49.86 -5.71
CA GLN A 707 -26.56 49.48 -5.55
C GLN A 707 -27.50 50.24 -6.51
N GLN A 708 -27.06 50.48 -7.74
CA GLN A 708 -27.89 51.12 -8.76
C GLN A 708 -29.05 50.22 -9.22
N ASP A 709 -30.16 50.87 -9.55
CA ASP A 709 -31.44 50.30 -9.98
C ASP A 709 -32.10 51.37 -10.86
N THR A 710 -31.95 51.21 -12.18
CA THR A 710 -32.27 52.23 -13.19
C THR A 710 -33.75 52.22 -13.60
N ASP A 711 -34.40 51.05 -13.60
CA ASP A 711 -35.81 50.85 -13.96
C ASP A 711 -36.78 51.03 -12.75
N ALA A 712 -36.34 50.67 -11.53
CA ALA A 712 -37.08 50.65 -10.26
C ALA A 712 -38.07 49.49 -10.02
N ASP A 713 -37.78 48.31 -10.59
CA ASP A 713 -38.39 47.01 -10.32
C ASP A 713 -37.95 46.43 -8.95
N GLY A 714 -36.65 46.47 -8.65
CA GLY A 714 -36.04 45.99 -7.40
C GLY A 714 -34.85 45.02 -7.55
N ILE A 715 -34.46 44.67 -8.77
CA ILE A 715 -33.17 44.05 -9.13
C ILE A 715 -32.14 45.19 -9.40
N GLY A 716 -30.83 44.97 -9.19
CA GLY A 716 -29.80 45.99 -9.42
C GLY A 716 -29.13 45.95 -10.80
N ASP A 717 -28.60 47.07 -11.28
CA ASP A 717 -28.07 47.27 -12.65
C ASP A 717 -26.91 46.30 -13.07
N ALA A 718 -26.34 45.53 -12.14
CA ALA A 718 -25.26 44.55 -12.41
C ALA A 718 -25.79 43.13 -12.73
N CYS A 719 -26.81 42.68 -12.00
CA CYS A 719 -27.52 41.41 -12.21
C CYS A 719 -28.80 41.58 -13.05
N ASP A 720 -29.33 42.80 -13.16
CA ASP A 720 -30.48 43.11 -13.99
C ASP A 720 -30.07 43.09 -15.45
N THR A 721 -30.19 41.92 -16.07
CA THR A 721 -30.22 41.79 -17.53
C THR A 721 -31.29 42.68 -18.17
N ASN A 722 -32.27 43.09 -17.37
CA ASN A 722 -33.53 43.80 -17.62
C ASN A 722 -33.52 45.18 -18.33
N THR A 723 -32.36 45.70 -18.75
CA THR A 723 -32.12 47.14 -18.98
C THR A 723 -32.78 47.74 -20.25
N ASP A 724 -34.11 47.69 -20.35
CA ASP A 724 -34.93 48.19 -21.47
C ASP A 724 -35.09 49.74 -21.45
N SER A 725 -34.25 50.48 -22.19
CA SER A 725 -34.32 51.96 -22.20
C SER A 725 -35.58 52.56 -22.86
N ASP A 726 -36.39 51.80 -23.61
CA ASP A 726 -37.49 52.37 -24.41
C ASP A 726 -38.91 51.84 -24.11
N GLY A 727 -39.01 50.72 -23.39
CA GLY A 727 -40.22 50.20 -22.74
C GLY A 727 -40.99 49.19 -23.61
N ASP A 728 -40.24 48.26 -24.19
CA ASP A 728 -40.60 47.32 -25.25
C ASP A 728 -40.64 45.85 -24.75
N GLY A 729 -39.75 45.50 -23.81
CA GLY A 729 -39.59 44.17 -23.24
C GLY A 729 -38.36 43.39 -23.73
N ILE A 730 -37.34 44.09 -24.25
CA ILE A 730 -36.00 43.60 -24.58
C ILE A 730 -34.99 44.67 -24.13
N ASP A 731 -33.78 44.24 -23.79
CA ASP A 731 -32.85 44.99 -22.95
C ASP A 731 -31.70 45.58 -23.77
N ASP A 732 -31.19 46.77 -23.43
CA ASP A 732 -30.25 47.56 -24.24
C ASP A 732 -28.97 46.82 -24.71
N GLY A 733 -28.56 45.76 -24.01
CA GLY A 733 -27.43 44.90 -24.39
C GLY A 733 -27.76 43.78 -25.38
N SER A 734 -29.04 43.38 -25.46
CA SER A 734 -29.59 42.36 -26.36
C SER A 734 -30.47 42.96 -27.47
N ASP A 735 -30.92 44.21 -27.32
CA ASP A 735 -31.72 44.94 -28.30
C ASP A 735 -30.84 45.39 -29.48
N ASN A 736 -31.20 45.00 -30.69
CA ASN A 736 -30.55 45.44 -31.92
C ASN A 736 -31.09 46.79 -32.45
N CYS A 737 -32.02 47.44 -31.75
CA CYS A 737 -32.36 48.86 -31.93
C CYS A 737 -32.61 49.65 -30.59
N PRO A 738 -31.64 49.81 -29.64
CA PRO A 738 -31.77 50.37 -28.25
C PRO A 738 -32.37 51.79 -28.05
N SER A 739 -33.50 52.08 -28.68
CA SER A 739 -34.26 53.34 -28.69
C SER A 739 -35.46 53.34 -29.67
N ILE A 740 -35.75 52.25 -30.39
CA ILE A 740 -36.84 52.13 -31.37
C ILE A 740 -37.66 50.81 -31.33
N ALA A 741 -38.06 50.36 -30.13
CA ALA A 741 -39.19 49.46 -29.85
C ALA A 741 -39.51 48.38 -30.91
N ASN A 742 -38.74 47.30 -30.91
CA ASN A 742 -38.80 46.15 -31.79
C ASN A 742 -38.72 44.80 -31.03
N ALA A 743 -39.63 44.55 -30.08
CA ALA A 743 -39.75 43.30 -29.30
C ALA A 743 -39.89 41.96 -30.09
N ASP A 744 -39.76 41.97 -31.42
CA ASP A 744 -39.53 40.78 -32.24
C ASP A 744 -38.04 40.55 -32.61
N GLN A 745 -37.15 41.50 -32.29
CA GLN A 745 -35.68 41.50 -32.41
C GLN A 745 -35.14 40.99 -33.76
N LEU A 746 -35.95 41.16 -34.80
CA LEU A 746 -35.64 40.65 -36.12
C LEU A 746 -34.47 41.46 -36.70
N ASP A 747 -33.35 40.79 -36.93
CA ASP A 747 -32.20 41.25 -37.70
C ASP A 747 -32.03 40.21 -38.81
N SER A 748 -32.19 40.62 -40.07
CA SER A 748 -32.32 39.70 -41.21
C SER A 748 -31.02 39.46 -41.97
N ASP A 749 -29.95 40.23 -41.69
CA ASP A 749 -28.60 40.03 -42.26
C ASP A 749 -27.50 39.83 -41.21
N ALA A 750 -27.83 39.93 -39.92
CA ALA A 750 -26.93 39.83 -38.78
C ALA A 750 -25.83 40.93 -38.78
N ASP A 751 -26.17 42.12 -39.27
CA ASP A 751 -25.35 43.34 -39.20
C ASP A 751 -25.23 43.89 -37.76
N THR A 752 -26.06 43.41 -36.82
CA THR A 752 -26.31 43.89 -35.44
C THR A 752 -27.21 45.11 -35.32
N LEU A 753 -27.93 45.46 -36.40
CA LEU A 753 -28.91 46.54 -36.44
C LEU A 753 -30.27 46.02 -36.93
N GLY A 754 -31.27 46.02 -36.06
CA GLY A 754 -32.56 45.38 -36.34
C GLY A 754 -33.32 45.95 -37.55
N ASP A 755 -34.14 45.09 -38.15
CA ASP A 755 -35.09 45.30 -39.25
C ASP A 755 -35.80 46.66 -39.24
N VAL A 756 -36.08 47.17 -38.05
CA VAL A 756 -36.92 48.34 -37.77
C VAL A 756 -36.11 49.65 -37.78
N CYS A 757 -34.80 49.58 -37.48
CA CYS A 757 -33.89 50.71 -37.47
C CYS A 757 -32.91 50.73 -38.66
N ASP A 758 -32.64 49.60 -39.30
CA ASP A 758 -31.78 49.51 -40.49
C ASP A 758 -32.46 49.95 -41.83
N SER A 759 -31.67 50.05 -42.89
CA SER A 759 -31.97 50.58 -44.22
C SER A 759 -31.38 49.77 -45.41
N ASP A 760 -30.72 48.64 -45.15
CA ASP A 760 -30.10 47.69 -46.09
C ASP A 760 -30.30 46.21 -45.66
N ARG A 761 -31.31 45.94 -44.80
CA ARG A 761 -31.75 44.74 -44.04
C ARG A 761 -31.27 43.34 -44.44
N ASP A 762 -31.01 43.10 -45.71
CA ASP A 762 -30.58 41.82 -46.24
C ASP A 762 -29.09 41.81 -46.65
N GLY A 763 -28.31 42.80 -46.21
CA GLY A 763 -26.83 42.85 -46.22
C GLY A 763 -26.18 42.93 -47.60
N ASP A 764 -26.97 42.96 -48.67
CA ASP A 764 -26.50 42.76 -50.04
C ASP A 764 -25.90 44.04 -50.66
N GLY A 765 -26.22 45.21 -50.09
CA GLY A 765 -25.78 46.54 -50.50
C GLY A 765 -26.72 47.32 -51.43
N VAL A 766 -28.02 46.99 -51.50
CA VAL A 766 -28.99 47.52 -52.50
C VAL A 766 -30.19 48.27 -51.89
N ASN A 767 -30.27 48.48 -50.58
CA ASN A 767 -31.26 49.27 -49.82
C ASN A 767 -32.73 48.92 -50.12
N ASN A 768 -33.47 48.31 -49.18
CA ASN A 768 -34.82 47.70 -49.29
C ASN A 768 -35.85 48.40 -50.21
N GLY A 769 -35.79 49.73 -50.36
CA GLY A 769 -36.66 50.52 -51.24
C GLY A 769 -36.29 50.48 -52.74
N ALA A 770 -35.19 49.87 -53.12
CA ALA A 770 -34.78 49.62 -54.51
C ALA A 770 -34.77 48.13 -54.90
N ASP A 771 -34.85 47.25 -53.91
CA ASP A 771 -34.62 45.81 -54.02
C ASP A 771 -35.79 45.00 -54.61
N ASN A 772 -35.51 43.76 -55.08
CA ASN A 772 -36.50 42.75 -55.48
C ASN A 772 -36.60 41.51 -54.55
N CYS A 773 -35.70 41.37 -53.57
CA CYS A 773 -35.85 40.56 -52.36
C CYS A 773 -35.47 41.37 -51.09
N PRO A 774 -36.23 42.41 -50.68
CA PRO A 774 -35.86 43.37 -49.62
C PRO A 774 -35.70 42.84 -48.18
N ASP A 775 -35.72 41.52 -48.02
CA ASP A 775 -35.66 40.71 -46.81
C ASP A 775 -34.89 39.38 -47.10
N THR A 776 -34.11 39.26 -48.19
CA THR A 776 -33.35 38.03 -48.58
C THR A 776 -32.22 38.31 -49.59
N ALA A 777 -30.97 38.32 -49.12
CA ALA A 777 -29.77 38.79 -49.83
C ALA A 777 -29.61 38.36 -51.30
N ASN A 778 -29.71 39.29 -52.26
CA ASN A 778 -29.48 38.96 -53.68
C ASN A 778 -28.79 40.07 -54.52
N SER A 779 -27.54 40.41 -54.18
CA SER A 779 -26.77 41.55 -54.74
C SER A 779 -26.55 41.60 -56.26
N ASP A 780 -26.91 40.56 -57.02
CA ASP A 780 -26.92 40.58 -58.49
C ASP A 780 -28.31 40.91 -59.09
N GLN A 781 -29.34 40.95 -58.24
CA GLN A 781 -30.76 41.21 -58.50
C GLN A 781 -31.33 40.28 -59.59
N ALA A 782 -30.99 39.00 -59.52
CA ALA A 782 -31.50 37.96 -60.42
C ALA A 782 -33.03 37.76 -60.28
N ASP A 783 -33.67 37.48 -61.41
CA ASP A 783 -35.12 37.29 -61.61
C ASP A 783 -35.29 36.54 -62.95
N ALA A 784 -35.06 35.22 -62.90
CA ALA A 784 -34.95 34.33 -64.06
C ALA A 784 -36.31 34.06 -64.74
N ASP A 785 -37.41 34.11 -63.98
CA ASP A 785 -38.79 34.05 -64.49
C ASP A 785 -39.25 35.41 -65.10
N SER A 786 -38.77 36.52 -64.52
CA SER A 786 -39.15 37.92 -64.83
C SER A 786 -40.54 38.32 -64.35
N ASP A 787 -40.88 37.91 -63.13
CA ASP A 787 -42.12 38.21 -62.39
C ASP A 787 -42.00 39.52 -61.58
N GLY A 788 -40.83 39.76 -60.98
CA GLY A 788 -40.52 40.92 -60.14
C GLY A 788 -40.26 40.62 -58.66
N ILE A 789 -40.29 39.34 -58.27
CA ILE A 789 -39.62 38.76 -57.08
C ILE A 789 -38.22 38.30 -57.53
N GLY A 790 -37.21 38.38 -56.67
CA GLY A 790 -35.86 37.88 -57.00
C GLY A 790 -35.72 36.36 -56.83
N ASP A 791 -34.77 35.76 -57.55
CA ASP A 791 -34.58 34.29 -57.56
C ASP A 791 -34.31 33.71 -56.15
N ALA A 792 -33.69 34.49 -55.25
CA ALA A 792 -33.39 34.09 -53.88
C ALA A 792 -34.62 34.00 -52.95
N CYS A 793 -35.70 34.73 -53.26
CA CYS A 793 -36.92 34.77 -52.46
C CYS A 793 -38.17 34.20 -53.17
N ASP A 794 -38.01 33.56 -54.35
CA ASP A 794 -39.09 32.77 -54.96
C ASP A 794 -39.13 31.34 -54.40
N SER A 795 -40.03 31.13 -53.43
CA SER A 795 -40.42 29.84 -52.81
C SER A 795 -40.89 28.71 -53.77
N LEU A 796 -40.78 28.88 -55.08
CA LEU A 796 -41.09 27.88 -56.10
C LEU A 796 -39.85 27.40 -56.88
N THR A 797 -38.65 27.82 -56.48
CA THR A 797 -37.37 27.33 -56.98
C THR A 797 -37.07 25.91 -56.47
N ASP A 798 -36.39 25.14 -57.32
CA ASP A 798 -35.98 23.74 -57.16
C ASP A 798 -34.61 23.65 -57.88
N SER A 799 -33.55 23.95 -57.13
CA SER A 799 -32.24 24.33 -57.67
C SER A 799 -31.42 23.15 -58.22
N ASP A 800 -31.57 21.94 -57.65
CA ASP A 800 -30.87 20.73 -58.11
C ASP A 800 -31.76 19.69 -58.81
N SER A 801 -33.09 19.83 -58.74
CA SER A 801 -34.09 18.96 -59.38
C SER A 801 -34.29 17.56 -58.77
N ASP A 802 -34.13 17.40 -57.45
CA ASP A 802 -34.47 16.14 -56.76
C ASP A 802 -35.99 15.91 -56.59
N GLY A 803 -36.77 16.98 -56.36
CA GLY A 803 -38.22 16.97 -56.15
C GLY A 803 -38.75 17.60 -54.86
N ILE A 804 -37.87 18.03 -53.94
CA ILE A 804 -38.14 19.02 -52.90
C ILE A 804 -38.06 20.44 -53.55
N ALA A 805 -38.10 21.50 -52.77
CA ALA A 805 -37.96 22.89 -53.23
C ALA A 805 -37.14 23.65 -52.18
N ASP A 806 -36.25 24.53 -52.60
CA ASP A 806 -35.12 25.07 -51.81
C ASP A 806 -35.51 25.57 -50.41
N ALA A 807 -36.70 26.18 -50.26
CA ALA A 807 -37.23 26.69 -48.99
C ALA A 807 -37.88 25.64 -48.06
N ALA A 808 -37.67 24.35 -48.34
CA ALA A 808 -38.14 23.20 -47.57
C ALA A 808 -37.23 21.97 -47.76
N ASP A 809 -35.97 22.22 -48.16
CA ASP A 809 -34.93 21.24 -48.47
C ASP A 809 -33.78 21.44 -47.47
N ASN A 810 -33.35 20.39 -46.75
CA ASN A 810 -32.20 20.49 -45.84
C ASN A 810 -30.83 20.35 -46.54
N CYS A 811 -30.78 20.05 -47.84
CA CYS A 811 -29.58 20.26 -48.68
C CYS A 811 -29.93 20.87 -50.06
N PRO A 812 -30.35 22.16 -50.17
CA PRO A 812 -30.89 22.80 -51.39
C PRO A 812 -30.03 22.82 -52.68
N LEU A 813 -28.84 22.22 -52.64
CA LEU A 813 -27.87 22.14 -53.74
C LEU A 813 -27.34 20.70 -53.97
N ILE A 814 -27.74 19.72 -53.15
CA ILE A 814 -27.17 18.35 -53.09
C ILE A 814 -28.24 17.24 -52.85
N ALA A 815 -29.37 17.31 -53.54
CA ALA A 815 -30.30 16.23 -53.90
C ALA A 815 -30.39 15.01 -52.95
N ASN A 816 -31.06 15.20 -51.82
CA ASN A 816 -31.29 14.21 -50.76
C ASN A 816 -32.80 14.05 -50.46
N ALA A 817 -33.58 13.53 -51.42
CA ALA A 817 -35.05 13.44 -51.38
C ALA A 817 -35.65 12.55 -50.26
N ASP A 818 -34.82 11.96 -49.40
CA ASP A 818 -35.17 11.32 -48.13
C ASP A 818 -35.20 12.32 -46.95
N GLN A 819 -34.43 13.41 -47.02
CA GLN A 819 -34.29 14.46 -46.00
C GLN A 819 -33.92 13.87 -44.63
N ALA A 820 -32.84 13.08 -44.63
CA ALA A 820 -32.19 12.61 -43.42
C ALA A 820 -31.39 13.76 -42.78
N ASP A 821 -31.36 13.74 -41.45
CA ASP A 821 -31.13 14.85 -40.52
C ASP A 821 -30.94 14.14 -39.16
N ALA A 822 -29.69 13.92 -38.73
CA ALA A 822 -29.38 12.95 -37.67
C ALA A 822 -29.30 13.58 -36.27
N ASP A 823 -28.67 14.75 -36.12
CA ASP A 823 -28.71 15.57 -34.90
C ASP A 823 -30.02 16.36 -34.76
N GLY A 824 -30.59 16.83 -35.87
CA GLY A 824 -31.80 17.63 -35.92
C GLY A 824 -31.59 19.14 -36.05
N ASP A 825 -30.40 19.63 -36.44
CA ASP A 825 -30.16 21.08 -36.58
C ASP A 825 -30.89 21.71 -37.78
N GLY A 826 -31.24 20.89 -38.78
CA GLY A 826 -31.91 21.30 -40.01
C GLY A 826 -31.03 21.35 -41.26
N VAL A 827 -29.77 20.91 -41.18
CA VAL A 827 -28.90 20.55 -42.31
C VAL A 827 -29.00 19.04 -42.55
N GLY A 828 -28.97 18.62 -43.81
CA GLY A 828 -29.10 17.19 -44.13
C GLY A 828 -27.78 16.41 -44.11
N ASP A 829 -27.83 15.12 -43.74
CA ASP A 829 -26.70 14.16 -43.71
C ASP A 829 -25.73 14.23 -44.91
N VAL A 830 -26.27 14.60 -46.08
CA VAL A 830 -25.59 14.58 -47.38
C VAL A 830 -24.78 15.86 -47.62
N CYS A 831 -25.06 16.93 -46.88
CA CYS A 831 -24.35 18.20 -46.94
C CYS A 831 -23.66 18.61 -45.63
N ASP A 832 -23.95 17.95 -44.50
CA ASP A 832 -23.21 18.19 -43.26
C ASP A 832 -21.78 17.57 -43.24
N ASN A 833 -20.97 18.11 -42.35
CA ASN A 833 -19.57 17.81 -42.05
C ASN A 833 -19.39 17.27 -40.61
N ASP A 834 -20.42 17.31 -39.76
CA ASP A 834 -20.52 16.75 -38.41
C ASP A 834 -22.00 16.35 -38.22
N ARG A 835 -22.35 15.06 -38.19
CA ARG A 835 -23.76 14.62 -38.44
C ARG A 835 -24.61 14.46 -37.19
N ASP A 836 -23.97 14.23 -36.06
CA ASP A 836 -24.59 14.00 -34.75
C ASP A 836 -24.16 15.06 -33.73
N ASN A 837 -23.31 16.02 -34.15
CA ASN A 837 -22.95 17.25 -33.45
C ASN A 837 -22.17 17.00 -32.15
N ASP A 838 -21.35 15.94 -32.14
CA ASP A 838 -20.50 15.55 -31.01
C ASP A 838 -19.17 16.33 -30.95
N GLY A 839 -18.81 17.01 -32.05
CA GLY A 839 -17.60 17.81 -32.22
C GLY A 839 -16.52 17.16 -33.09
N ILE A 840 -16.71 15.90 -33.51
CA ILE A 840 -15.77 15.10 -34.30
C ILE A 840 -16.26 15.02 -35.75
N MET A 841 -15.63 15.83 -36.61
CA MET A 841 -15.99 15.95 -38.03
C MET A 841 -15.84 14.64 -38.86
N ASN A 842 -16.89 13.80 -38.96
CA ASN A 842 -17.30 12.81 -40.01
C ASN A 842 -16.29 11.88 -40.72
N SER A 843 -15.00 12.12 -40.53
CA SER A 843 -13.89 11.72 -41.37
C SER A 843 -12.63 11.39 -40.57
N GLY A 844 -12.64 11.74 -39.29
CA GLY A 844 -11.85 11.12 -38.22
C GLY A 844 -12.75 10.67 -37.07
N ASP A 845 -14.02 10.42 -37.37
CA ASP A 845 -15.11 10.04 -36.48
C ASP A 845 -15.51 8.59 -36.79
N ASN A 846 -15.67 7.76 -35.76
CA ASN A 846 -15.97 6.33 -35.86
C ASN A 846 -17.46 5.97 -35.75
N CYS A 847 -18.33 6.90 -35.35
CA CYS A 847 -19.80 6.74 -35.34
C CYS A 847 -20.57 7.90 -36.01
N PRO A 848 -20.42 8.16 -37.34
CA PRO A 848 -20.90 9.40 -38.00
C PRO A 848 -22.41 9.58 -38.24
N LEU A 849 -23.23 9.10 -37.30
CA LEU A 849 -24.68 9.23 -37.12
C LEU A 849 -25.12 9.10 -35.63
N VAL A 850 -24.19 8.91 -34.68
CA VAL A 850 -24.46 8.63 -33.25
C VAL A 850 -23.36 9.23 -32.37
N SER A 851 -23.67 10.37 -31.75
CA SER A 851 -22.73 11.19 -30.95
C SER A 851 -21.95 10.38 -29.90
N ASN A 852 -20.61 10.38 -30.01
CA ASN A 852 -19.68 9.75 -29.07
C ASN A 852 -18.35 10.55 -28.95
N PRO A 853 -18.35 11.69 -28.21
CA PRO A 853 -17.19 12.60 -28.15
C PRO A 853 -15.88 12.00 -27.62
N ASP A 854 -15.95 10.83 -26.98
CA ASP A 854 -14.81 10.05 -26.48
C ASP A 854 -14.15 9.18 -27.55
N GLN A 855 -14.88 8.85 -28.63
CA GLN A 855 -14.43 8.06 -29.77
C GLN A 855 -13.84 6.69 -29.35
N ALA A 856 -14.51 6.02 -28.41
CA ALA A 856 -14.17 4.67 -27.98
C ALA A 856 -14.31 3.65 -29.16
N ASP A 857 -13.40 2.68 -29.21
CA ASP A 857 -13.17 1.72 -30.31
C ASP A 857 -12.47 0.47 -29.73
N MET A 858 -13.22 -0.33 -28.96
CA MET A 858 -12.72 -1.40 -28.10
C MET A 858 -11.97 -2.51 -28.87
N ASP A 859 -12.52 -3.02 -29.98
CA ASP A 859 -11.87 -4.04 -30.82
C ASP A 859 -10.81 -3.47 -31.81
N SER A 860 -10.87 -2.16 -32.09
CA SER A 860 -10.03 -1.44 -33.06
C SER A 860 -10.26 -1.78 -34.55
N ASP A 861 -11.47 -2.17 -34.96
CA ASP A 861 -11.93 -2.20 -36.37
C ASP A 861 -12.01 -0.78 -36.96
N GLY A 862 -12.41 0.20 -36.15
CA GLY A 862 -12.71 1.58 -36.56
C GLY A 862 -14.19 1.87 -36.81
N MET A 863 -15.09 1.04 -36.27
CA MET A 863 -16.39 1.50 -35.77
C MET A 863 -16.18 2.08 -34.35
N GLY A 864 -17.22 2.60 -33.71
CA GLY A 864 -17.13 3.03 -32.32
C GLY A 864 -18.15 2.36 -31.43
N ASP A 865 -17.82 2.22 -30.14
CA ASP A 865 -18.58 1.47 -29.15
C ASP A 865 -20.07 1.92 -29.08
N ALA A 866 -20.35 3.19 -29.35
CA ALA A 866 -21.71 3.75 -29.37
C ALA A 866 -22.57 3.35 -30.59
N CYS A 867 -21.97 2.74 -31.62
CA CYS A 867 -22.67 2.38 -32.87
C CYS A 867 -22.26 1.02 -33.48
N ASP A 868 -21.36 0.26 -32.85
CA ASP A 868 -21.18 -1.16 -33.17
C ASP A 868 -22.34 -2.00 -32.58
N ASP A 869 -22.55 -3.18 -33.16
CA ASP A 869 -23.45 -4.22 -32.65
C ASP A 869 -22.64 -5.39 -32.00
N ASP A 870 -21.29 -5.40 -32.04
CA ASP A 870 -20.36 -6.52 -31.69
C ASP A 870 -19.08 -5.95 -31.01
N GLN A 871 -19.25 -5.23 -29.88
CA GLN A 871 -18.29 -4.22 -29.34
C GLN A 871 -16.83 -4.70 -29.14
N ASP A 872 -16.61 -5.97 -28.76
CA ASP A 872 -15.27 -6.50 -28.47
C ASP A 872 -14.65 -7.34 -29.62
N GLY A 873 -15.37 -7.48 -30.74
CA GLY A 873 -14.91 -8.18 -31.94
C GLY A 873 -14.90 -9.71 -31.83
N ASP A 874 -15.61 -10.30 -30.86
CA ASP A 874 -15.93 -11.73 -30.73
C ASP A 874 -16.45 -12.34 -32.05
N GLY A 875 -17.42 -11.65 -32.66
CA GLY A 875 -18.29 -12.17 -33.69
C GLY A 875 -19.70 -12.55 -33.19
N THR A 876 -20.16 -11.93 -32.10
CA THR A 876 -21.45 -12.20 -31.43
C THR A 876 -22.14 -10.89 -31.06
N ASP A 877 -23.29 -10.61 -31.68
CA ASP A 877 -24.02 -9.35 -31.47
C ASP A 877 -24.34 -9.11 -29.96
N ASP A 878 -23.99 -7.95 -29.37
CA ASP A 878 -24.12 -7.60 -27.93
C ASP A 878 -25.48 -7.97 -27.29
N ASP A 879 -26.57 -7.73 -28.04
CA ASP A 879 -27.98 -8.02 -27.66
C ASP A 879 -28.25 -9.54 -27.48
N ALA A 880 -27.23 -10.37 -27.72
CA ALA A 880 -27.18 -11.82 -27.56
C ALA A 880 -25.85 -12.34 -26.95
N ASP A 881 -24.94 -11.46 -26.53
CA ASP A 881 -23.67 -11.80 -25.90
C ASP A 881 -23.82 -11.87 -24.36
N ASN A 882 -23.10 -12.79 -23.70
CA ASN A 882 -23.06 -12.90 -22.24
C ASN A 882 -21.86 -12.19 -21.57
N CYS A 883 -20.90 -11.71 -22.36
CA CYS A 883 -19.82 -10.80 -21.96
C CYS A 883 -19.61 -9.68 -23.01
N PRO A 884 -20.54 -8.72 -23.20
CA PRO A 884 -20.50 -7.72 -24.29
C PRO A 884 -19.32 -6.72 -24.33
N LEU A 885 -18.27 -6.95 -23.55
CA LEU A 885 -17.05 -6.12 -23.44
C LEU A 885 -15.77 -6.98 -23.27
N VAL A 886 -15.86 -8.31 -23.35
CA VAL A 886 -14.75 -9.25 -23.05
C VAL A 886 -14.81 -10.49 -23.97
N ALA A 887 -14.26 -10.35 -25.18
CA ALA A 887 -14.42 -11.28 -26.30
C ALA A 887 -14.23 -12.77 -25.95
N ASN A 888 -15.32 -13.54 -26.00
CA ASN A 888 -15.40 -14.91 -25.49
C ASN A 888 -16.09 -15.93 -26.45
N PRO A 889 -15.61 -16.19 -27.69
CA PRO A 889 -16.43 -16.74 -28.82
C PRO A 889 -16.91 -18.20 -28.72
N SER A 890 -16.79 -18.77 -27.53
CA SER A 890 -17.53 -19.93 -27.05
C SER A 890 -18.94 -19.62 -26.57
N GLN A 891 -19.22 -18.41 -26.07
CA GLN A 891 -20.44 -18.04 -25.34
C GLN A 891 -20.76 -19.09 -24.28
N LEU A 892 -19.84 -19.20 -23.31
CA LEU A 892 -19.89 -20.18 -22.23
C LEU A 892 -20.42 -19.48 -20.96
N ASP A 893 -21.26 -20.23 -20.26
CA ASP A 893 -22.16 -19.86 -19.18
C ASP A 893 -22.29 -21.17 -18.40
N THR A 894 -21.64 -21.24 -17.24
CA THR A 894 -21.34 -22.49 -16.53
C THR A 894 -22.37 -22.81 -15.44
N ASP A 895 -22.89 -21.78 -14.78
CA ASP A 895 -23.89 -21.83 -13.71
C ASP A 895 -25.34 -21.77 -14.27
N GLY A 896 -25.61 -20.85 -15.22
CA GLY A 896 -26.93 -20.60 -15.82
C GLY A 896 -27.60 -19.24 -15.54
N ASP A 897 -26.94 -18.26 -14.92
CA ASP A 897 -27.45 -16.92 -14.58
C ASP A 897 -27.75 -16.06 -15.83
N GLY A 898 -26.77 -15.91 -16.71
CA GLY A 898 -26.83 -15.03 -17.90
C GLY A 898 -25.58 -14.18 -18.16
N ILE A 899 -24.63 -14.09 -17.22
CA ILE A 899 -23.25 -13.63 -17.42
C ILE A 899 -22.46 -14.77 -18.14
N GLY A 900 -21.19 -14.54 -18.50
CA GLY A 900 -20.35 -15.54 -19.15
C GLY A 900 -19.00 -15.76 -18.51
N ASP A 901 -18.45 -16.97 -18.70
CA ASP A 901 -17.18 -17.48 -18.15
C ASP A 901 -15.95 -16.55 -18.26
N ALA A 902 -15.99 -15.53 -19.13
CA ALA A 902 -14.88 -14.61 -19.38
C ALA A 902 -15.00 -13.26 -18.64
N CYS A 903 -16.17 -12.94 -18.12
CA CYS A 903 -16.49 -11.69 -17.43
C CYS A 903 -17.21 -11.92 -16.08
N ASP A 904 -17.43 -13.18 -15.70
CA ASP A 904 -17.93 -13.54 -14.38
C ASP A 904 -16.82 -13.54 -13.31
N ASN A 905 -17.20 -13.13 -12.11
CA ASN A 905 -16.36 -13.15 -10.92
C ASN A 905 -16.64 -14.37 -10.03
N ASP A 906 -17.79 -15.05 -10.15
CA ASP A 906 -18.15 -16.29 -9.44
C ASP A 906 -18.66 -17.29 -10.50
N LEU A 907 -17.79 -18.18 -10.97
CA LEU A 907 -18.04 -19.02 -12.15
C LEU A 907 -19.02 -20.18 -11.91
N ASP A 908 -19.58 -20.33 -10.70
CA ASP A 908 -20.61 -21.34 -10.44
C ASP A 908 -21.78 -20.97 -9.50
N ASP A 909 -21.93 -19.69 -9.12
CA ASP A 909 -23.02 -19.09 -8.32
C ASP A 909 -23.14 -19.70 -6.91
N ASP A 910 -22.00 -19.83 -6.22
CA ASP A 910 -21.93 -20.36 -4.85
C ASP A 910 -21.71 -19.31 -3.75
N GLY A 911 -21.11 -18.17 -4.11
CA GLY A 911 -20.81 -17.05 -3.22
C GLY A 911 -19.33 -16.82 -2.92
N VAL A 912 -18.39 -17.37 -3.70
CA VAL A 912 -16.94 -17.16 -3.55
C VAL A 912 -16.32 -16.73 -4.89
N ASP A 913 -15.61 -15.59 -4.89
CA ASP A 913 -14.97 -15.06 -6.11
C ASP A 913 -13.88 -16.02 -6.65
N ASN A 914 -13.83 -16.18 -7.97
CA ASN A 914 -12.92 -17.01 -8.79
C ASN A 914 -11.41 -16.92 -8.46
N GLY A 915 -10.97 -15.87 -7.75
CA GLY A 915 -9.59 -15.69 -7.30
C GLY A 915 -9.30 -16.23 -5.89
N SER A 916 -10.34 -16.44 -5.09
CA SER A 916 -10.30 -17.03 -3.75
C SER A 916 -10.89 -18.45 -3.71
N ASP A 917 -11.72 -18.79 -4.69
CA ASP A 917 -12.32 -20.12 -4.83
C ASP A 917 -11.29 -21.18 -5.25
N ASN A 918 -11.23 -22.28 -4.50
CA ASN A 918 -10.40 -23.45 -4.79
C ASN A 918 -11.04 -24.48 -5.74
N CYS A 919 -12.29 -24.26 -6.19
CA CYS A 919 -12.93 -25.00 -7.29
C CYS A 919 -13.75 -24.15 -8.30
N PRO A 920 -13.17 -23.18 -9.05
CA PRO A 920 -13.86 -22.20 -9.94
C PRO A 920 -14.65 -22.73 -11.16
N ALA A 921 -15.49 -23.75 -10.99
CA ALA A 921 -16.40 -24.39 -11.95
C ALA A 921 -17.12 -25.62 -11.35
N THR A 922 -17.14 -25.82 -10.03
CA THR A 922 -17.88 -26.88 -9.31
C THR A 922 -18.20 -26.44 -7.86
N PRO A 923 -19.46 -26.05 -7.54
CA PRO A 923 -19.80 -25.37 -6.29
C PRO A 923 -19.39 -26.06 -4.98
N ASN A 924 -18.69 -25.32 -4.12
CA ASN A 924 -18.28 -25.63 -2.75
C ASN A 924 -18.10 -24.37 -1.87
N ALA A 925 -19.18 -23.64 -1.59
CA ALA A 925 -19.19 -22.45 -0.71
C ALA A 925 -18.75 -22.66 0.76
N ASP A 926 -18.27 -23.85 1.11
CA ASP A 926 -17.55 -24.16 2.35
C ASP A 926 -16.01 -24.20 2.19
N GLN A 927 -15.51 -24.07 0.95
CA GLN A 927 -14.11 -24.01 0.52
C GLN A 927 -13.22 -25.13 1.09
N SER A 928 -13.82 -26.31 1.32
CA SER A 928 -13.14 -27.49 1.87
C SER A 928 -11.99 -27.98 0.98
N ASP A 929 -10.75 -27.77 1.41
CA ASP A 929 -9.52 -28.42 0.96
C ASP A 929 -8.95 -29.24 2.14
N ILE A 930 -8.89 -30.57 2.01
CA ILE A 930 -8.47 -31.48 3.09
C ILE A 930 -6.96 -31.77 3.11
N ASP A 931 -6.20 -31.53 2.03
CA ASP A 931 -4.73 -31.74 2.04
C ASP A 931 -3.85 -30.54 1.65
N GLY A 932 -4.45 -29.36 1.47
CA GLY A 932 -3.79 -28.05 1.46
C GLY A 932 -3.03 -27.76 0.16
N ASP A 933 -3.49 -28.31 -0.95
CA ASP A 933 -2.86 -28.22 -2.28
C ASP A 933 -3.40 -27.03 -3.12
N GLY A 934 -4.48 -26.40 -2.66
CA GLY A 934 -5.12 -25.24 -3.31
C GLY A 934 -6.20 -25.63 -4.31
N ILE A 935 -6.65 -26.89 -4.30
CA ILE A 935 -7.73 -27.42 -5.14
C ILE A 935 -8.75 -28.13 -4.23
N GLY A 936 -9.99 -27.65 -4.20
CA GLY A 936 -11.00 -28.14 -3.26
C GLY A 936 -11.46 -29.59 -3.48
N ASP A 937 -11.97 -30.19 -2.40
CA ASP A 937 -12.46 -31.58 -2.27
C ASP A 937 -13.41 -32.02 -3.40
N VAL A 938 -14.15 -31.08 -4.01
CA VAL A 938 -15.18 -31.37 -5.02
C VAL A 938 -14.65 -31.42 -6.45
N CYS A 939 -13.55 -30.72 -6.75
CA CYS A 939 -12.98 -30.60 -8.08
C CYS A 939 -11.62 -31.29 -8.24
N ASP A 940 -10.87 -31.58 -7.15
CA ASP A 940 -9.62 -32.33 -7.28
C ASP A 940 -9.87 -33.75 -7.83
N ALA A 941 -9.39 -33.97 -9.05
CA ALA A 941 -9.45 -35.25 -9.74
C ALA A 941 -8.26 -36.16 -9.39
N THR A 942 -7.30 -35.67 -8.61
CA THR A 942 -6.01 -36.27 -8.25
C THR A 942 -6.00 -36.91 -6.85
N GLU A 943 -7.02 -36.58 -6.06
CA GLU A 943 -7.29 -36.76 -4.63
C GLU A 943 -6.89 -38.12 -4.03
N ASN A 944 -6.78 -38.14 -2.70
CA ASN A 944 -6.34 -39.25 -1.85
C ASN A 944 -7.23 -40.53 -1.87
N VAL A 945 -7.96 -40.77 -2.96
CA VAL A 945 -8.76 -41.95 -3.33
C VAL A 945 -7.88 -43.21 -3.60
N ALA A 946 -6.89 -43.40 -2.75
CA ALA A 946 -5.91 -44.46 -2.77
C ALA A 946 -6.10 -45.37 -1.54
N CYS A 947 -6.11 -46.68 -1.74
CA CYS A 947 -6.33 -47.64 -0.65
C CYS A 947 -5.00 -48.08 -0.02
N ALA A 948 -4.47 -47.26 0.88
CA ALA A 948 -3.19 -47.46 1.57
C ALA A 948 -3.24 -46.87 2.99
N PRO A 949 -2.33 -47.26 3.90
CA PRO A 949 -2.19 -46.60 5.20
C PRO A 949 -1.92 -45.09 5.01
N GLY A 950 -2.52 -44.24 5.84
CA GLY A 950 -2.39 -42.78 5.73
C GLY A 950 -3.03 -42.18 4.47
N LYS A 951 -4.05 -42.83 3.91
CA LYS A 951 -4.86 -42.33 2.78
C LYS A 951 -6.34 -42.55 3.05
N LEU A 952 -7.20 -41.77 2.39
CA LEU A 952 -8.63 -41.64 2.71
C LEU A 952 -9.35 -42.99 2.85
N TYR A 953 -8.98 -43.99 2.04
CA TYR A 953 -9.48 -45.36 2.11
C TYR A 953 -8.50 -46.29 2.85
N GLU A 954 -8.57 -46.32 4.18
CA GLU A 954 -7.70 -47.18 4.98
C GLU A 954 -7.94 -48.69 4.71
N PRO A 955 -6.88 -49.50 4.50
CA PRO A 955 -6.98 -50.94 4.33
C PRO A 955 -7.53 -51.67 5.58
N MET A 956 -8.35 -52.70 5.37
CA MET A 956 -8.82 -53.60 6.43
C MET A 956 -7.73 -54.61 6.81
N VAL A 957 -6.74 -54.17 7.61
CA VAL A 957 -5.52 -54.95 7.97
C VAL A 957 -5.35 -55.21 9.48
N ASP A 958 -6.38 -55.00 10.29
CA ASP A 958 -6.37 -55.27 11.74
C ASP A 958 -6.21 -56.79 12.05
N PRO A 959 -5.51 -57.20 13.13
CA PRO A 959 -5.35 -58.61 13.53
C PRO A 959 -6.64 -59.43 13.76
N ASN A 960 -7.79 -58.77 13.88
CA ASN A 960 -9.12 -59.37 14.05
C ASN A 960 -9.89 -59.53 12.72
N ILE A 961 -9.33 -59.07 11.60
CA ILE A 961 -9.86 -59.32 10.25
C ILE A 961 -9.78 -60.82 9.92
N THR A 962 -10.82 -61.33 9.27
CA THR A 962 -10.89 -62.73 8.81
C THR A 962 -11.39 -62.82 7.38
N VAL A 963 -10.64 -63.47 6.48
CA VAL A 963 -11.11 -63.65 5.10
C VAL A 963 -12.02 -64.87 4.90
N HIS A 964 -13.18 -64.60 4.30
CA HIS A 964 -14.16 -65.59 3.87
C HIS A 964 -14.12 -65.77 2.35
N THR A 965 -14.29 -67.01 1.89
CA THR A 965 -14.38 -67.32 0.45
C THR A 965 -15.53 -68.27 0.13
N GLY A 966 -16.20 -68.05 -1.00
CA GLY A 966 -17.43 -68.74 -1.36
C GLY A 966 -17.57 -69.09 -2.83
N VAL A 967 -18.41 -70.08 -3.13
CA VAL A 967 -18.93 -70.35 -4.49
C VAL A 967 -20.40 -70.71 -4.39
N SER A 968 -21.28 -69.94 -5.05
CA SER A 968 -22.73 -70.16 -5.04
C SER A 968 -23.28 -70.50 -6.43
N GLY A 969 -24.50 -71.03 -6.50
CA GLY A 969 -25.25 -71.23 -7.76
C GLY A 969 -25.31 -72.67 -8.31
N LEU A 970 -25.61 -72.77 -9.62
CA LEU A 970 -26.10 -74.01 -10.24
C LEU A 970 -25.00 -75.00 -10.66
N ALA A 971 -23.92 -74.51 -11.27
CA ALA A 971 -22.73 -75.30 -11.59
C ALA A 971 -21.53 -74.40 -11.87
N CYS A 972 -20.38 -74.71 -11.27
CA CYS A 972 -19.08 -74.30 -11.76
C CYS A 972 -18.07 -75.47 -11.71
N VAL A 973 -17.12 -75.44 -12.64
CA VAL A 973 -15.93 -76.32 -12.66
C VAL A 973 -14.70 -75.42 -12.70
N GLY A 974 -13.91 -75.43 -11.63
CA GLY A 974 -12.72 -74.58 -11.48
C GLY A 974 -12.98 -73.19 -10.91
N CYS A 975 -14.15 -72.94 -10.30
CA CYS A 975 -14.36 -71.73 -9.51
C CYS A 975 -13.69 -71.80 -8.14
N GLY A 976 -13.26 -70.65 -7.66
CA GLY A 976 -12.72 -70.41 -6.33
C GLY A 976 -11.92 -69.11 -6.30
N VAL A 977 -11.47 -68.75 -5.11
CA VAL A 977 -10.40 -67.77 -4.89
C VAL A 977 -9.10 -68.55 -4.69
N ASN A 978 -7.99 -68.04 -5.22
CA ASN A 978 -6.64 -68.43 -4.81
C ASN A 978 -5.98 -67.24 -4.14
N ASN A 979 -5.01 -67.47 -3.25
CA ASN A 979 -4.28 -66.42 -2.53
C ASN A 979 -5.25 -65.50 -1.75
N SER A 980 -6.17 -66.06 -0.97
CA SER A 980 -7.22 -65.23 -0.33
C SER A 980 -6.71 -64.37 0.83
N SER A 981 -5.56 -64.69 1.42
CA SER A 981 -4.92 -63.85 2.45
C SER A 981 -4.26 -62.60 1.88
N ASN A 982 -4.08 -62.51 0.55
CA ASN A 982 -3.54 -61.36 -0.16
C ASN A 982 -4.60 -60.26 -0.36
N ILE A 983 -5.34 -59.99 0.72
CA ILE A 983 -6.18 -58.81 1.04
C ILE A 983 -6.22 -58.57 2.58
N GLU A 984 -5.42 -59.31 3.37
CA GLU A 984 -5.22 -59.16 4.83
C GLU A 984 -3.91 -58.37 5.09
N ASP A 985 -3.35 -57.74 4.05
CA ASP A 985 -2.10 -56.98 4.03
C ASP A 985 -2.24 -55.71 3.15
N SER A 986 -1.29 -54.77 3.29
CA SER A 986 -1.29 -53.48 2.60
C SER A 986 -0.51 -53.46 1.28
N ASP A 987 0.10 -54.58 0.85
CA ASP A 987 0.93 -54.61 -0.36
C ASP A 987 0.08 -54.79 -1.63
N LEU A 988 -0.31 -53.66 -2.21
CA LEU A 988 -1.04 -53.59 -3.48
C LEU A 988 -0.28 -54.18 -4.69
N ASN A 989 0.97 -54.63 -4.57
CA ASN A 989 1.65 -55.36 -5.66
C ASN A 989 1.22 -56.84 -5.72
N ASN A 990 0.68 -57.37 -4.62
CA ASN A 990 0.16 -58.73 -4.52
C ASN A 990 -1.38 -58.76 -4.66
N TYR A 991 -2.00 -59.95 -4.76
CA TYR A 991 -3.44 -60.05 -4.96
C TYR A 991 -4.06 -61.44 -4.72
N ALA A 992 -5.29 -61.44 -4.23
CA ALA A 992 -6.23 -62.55 -4.34
C ALA A 992 -6.79 -62.70 -5.78
N THR A 993 -7.04 -63.93 -6.23
CA THR A 993 -7.52 -64.20 -7.62
C THR A 993 -8.86 -64.95 -7.66
N MET A 994 -9.96 -64.23 -7.93
CA MET A 994 -11.29 -64.79 -8.14
C MET A 994 -11.45 -65.37 -9.56
N SER A 995 -11.65 -66.68 -9.68
CA SER A 995 -11.68 -67.39 -10.97
C SER A 995 -13.07 -67.94 -11.32
N THR A 996 -13.60 -67.64 -12.52
CA THR A 996 -14.90 -68.18 -13.00
C THR A 996 -14.81 -68.92 -14.35
N PRO A 997 -13.91 -69.91 -14.55
CA PRO A 997 -13.54 -70.40 -15.88
C PRO A 997 -14.60 -71.23 -16.61
N VAL A 998 -15.42 -72.03 -15.91
CA VAL A 998 -16.55 -72.75 -16.52
C VAL A 998 -17.73 -72.78 -15.54
N ALA A 999 -18.57 -71.75 -15.59
CA ALA A 999 -19.76 -71.63 -14.75
C ALA A 999 -21.03 -71.35 -15.56
N VAL A 1000 -22.18 -71.68 -14.97
CA VAL A 1000 -23.52 -71.35 -15.50
C VAL A 1000 -24.42 -71.00 -14.31
N ALA A 1001 -24.82 -69.72 -14.22
CA ALA A 1001 -25.58 -69.17 -13.09
C ALA A 1001 -24.95 -69.55 -11.74
N ALA A 1002 -23.67 -69.18 -11.59
CA ALA A 1002 -22.86 -69.37 -10.40
C ALA A 1002 -21.96 -68.14 -10.20
N ALA A 1003 -21.57 -67.89 -8.95
CA ALA A 1003 -20.72 -66.77 -8.56
C ALA A 1003 -19.62 -67.22 -7.57
N VAL A 1004 -18.51 -66.50 -7.56
CA VAL A 1004 -17.43 -66.61 -6.57
C VAL A 1004 -17.51 -65.41 -5.63
N HIS A 1005 -17.17 -65.60 -4.36
CA HIS A 1005 -17.24 -64.59 -3.31
C HIS A 1005 -15.92 -64.55 -2.54
N LEU A 1006 -15.49 -63.36 -2.15
CA LEU A 1006 -14.33 -63.03 -1.32
C LEU A 1006 -14.75 -61.90 -0.38
N ALA A 1007 -14.43 -61.99 0.91
CA ALA A 1007 -14.83 -60.98 1.89
C ALA A 1007 -13.83 -60.85 3.04
N ALA A 1008 -13.69 -59.66 3.60
CA ALA A 1008 -12.99 -59.38 4.85
C ALA A 1008 -14.02 -59.04 5.94
N GLU A 1009 -14.03 -59.82 7.04
CA GLU A 1009 -14.90 -59.65 8.21
C GLU A 1009 -14.06 -59.27 9.42
N ASP A 1010 -14.27 -58.05 9.94
CA ASP A 1010 -13.76 -57.64 11.24
C ASP A 1010 -14.55 -58.37 12.33
N THR A 1011 -13.83 -59.02 13.25
CA THR A 1011 -14.44 -59.81 14.33
C THR A 1011 -14.40 -59.13 15.70
N ALA A 1012 -13.83 -57.93 15.79
CA ALA A 1012 -13.77 -57.09 16.99
C ALA A 1012 -14.62 -55.82 16.87
N THR A 1013 -14.63 -55.17 15.71
CA THR A 1013 -15.22 -53.83 15.48
C THR A 1013 -16.35 -53.88 14.45
N SER A 1014 -17.36 -53.02 14.61
CA SER A 1014 -18.32 -52.70 13.55
C SER A 1014 -18.14 -51.25 13.10
N TYR A 1015 -18.09 -51.06 11.79
CA TYR A 1015 -17.99 -49.75 11.15
C TYR A 1015 -19.39 -49.10 11.16
N PRO A 1016 -19.53 -47.87 11.67
CA PRO A 1016 -20.82 -47.18 11.71
C PRO A 1016 -21.36 -46.91 10.30
N GLY A 1017 -22.68 -46.70 10.19
CA GLY A 1017 -23.27 -46.17 8.96
C GLY A 1017 -22.75 -44.77 8.64
N ASN A 1018 -22.89 -44.34 7.38
CA ASN A 1018 -22.20 -43.18 6.80
C ASN A 1018 -20.68 -43.39 6.71
N ARG A 1019 -20.26 -44.51 6.10
CA ARG A 1019 -18.87 -44.80 5.73
C ARG A 1019 -18.77 -45.12 4.24
N ARG A 1020 -17.64 -44.82 3.61
CA ARG A 1020 -17.32 -45.20 2.22
C ARG A 1020 -16.52 -46.52 2.23
N VAL A 1021 -16.80 -47.43 1.29
CA VAL A 1021 -16.14 -48.75 1.19
C VAL A 1021 -15.45 -48.89 -0.16
N GLY A 1022 -14.15 -49.18 -0.14
CA GLY A 1022 -13.29 -49.38 -1.30
C GLY A 1022 -12.91 -50.84 -1.52
N VAL A 1023 -12.78 -51.26 -2.78
CA VAL A 1023 -12.18 -52.55 -3.14
C VAL A 1023 -11.27 -52.37 -4.36
N VAL A 1024 -9.96 -52.55 -4.20
CA VAL A 1024 -8.98 -52.42 -5.29
C VAL A 1024 -8.98 -53.67 -6.14
N VAL A 1025 -9.19 -53.52 -7.46
CA VAL A 1025 -9.27 -54.65 -8.40
C VAL A 1025 -8.40 -54.45 -9.63
N SER A 1026 -7.99 -55.56 -10.26
CA SER A 1026 -7.48 -55.52 -11.64
C SER A 1026 -7.85 -56.77 -12.46
N SER A 1027 -7.63 -56.69 -13.77
CA SER A 1027 -7.78 -57.81 -14.69
C SER A 1027 -6.42 -58.47 -14.97
N ALA A 1028 -6.42 -59.73 -15.42
CA ALA A 1028 -5.20 -60.53 -15.59
C ALA A 1028 -4.66 -60.58 -17.02
N ASP A 1029 -5.46 -60.18 -18.01
CA ASP A 1029 -5.17 -60.37 -19.44
C ASP A 1029 -5.38 -59.10 -20.31
N THR A 1030 -6.09 -58.09 -19.81
CA THR A 1030 -6.47 -56.82 -20.48
C THR A 1030 -6.83 -55.74 -19.45
N LEU A 1031 -6.95 -54.47 -19.87
CA LEU A 1031 -7.72 -53.43 -19.17
C LEU A 1031 -9.12 -53.95 -18.75
N LEU A 1032 -9.69 -53.39 -17.68
CA LEU A 1032 -10.92 -53.89 -17.06
C LEU A 1032 -12.19 -53.59 -17.89
N GLU A 1033 -12.55 -54.51 -18.80
CA GLU A 1033 -13.73 -54.37 -19.65
C GLU A 1033 -15.05 -54.34 -18.85
N ALA A 1034 -15.99 -53.46 -19.23
CA ALA A 1034 -17.31 -53.32 -18.59
C ALA A 1034 -18.17 -54.61 -18.57
N ASP A 1035 -17.94 -55.54 -19.50
CA ASP A 1035 -18.56 -56.87 -19.50
C ASP A 1035 -18.15 -57.71 -18.26
N VAL A 1036 -16.97 -57.46 -17.68
CA VAL A 1036 -16.54 -58.05 -16.40
C VAL A 1036 -17.24 -57.39 -15.23
N LEU A 1037 -17.21 -56.05 -15.16
CA LEU A 1037 -17.80 -55.25 -14.08
C LEU A 1037 -19.33 -55.43 -13.96
N SER A 1038 -20.04 -55.58 -15.08
CA SER A 1038 -21.50 -55.84 -15.09
C SER A 1038 -21.94 -57.14 -14.41
N ASN A 1039 -20.99 -57.95 -13.92
CA ASN A 1039 -21.24 -59.15 -13.14
C ASN A 1039 -20.50 -59.12 -11.78
N VAL A 1040 -19.99 -57.97 -11.35
CA VAL A 1040 -19.41 -57.74 -10.01
C VAL A 1040 -20.46 -57.06 -9.12
N THR A 1041 -20.47 -57.41 -7.83
CA THR A 1041 -21.33 -56.79 -6.82
C THR A 1041 -20.61 -56.79 -5.48
N VAL A 1042 -20.42 -55.62 -4.88
CA VAL A 1042 -19.89 -55.44 -3.52
C VAL A 1042 -21.07 -55.42 -2.55
N THR A 1043 -20.94 -55.97 -1.34
CA THR A 1043 -22.05 -56.16 -0.40
C THR A 1043 -21.55 -56.11 1.03
N THR A 1044 -22.17 -55.29 1.87
CA THR A 1044 -21.86 -55.18 3.29
C THR A 1044 -22.78 -56.07 4.13
N TYR A 1045 -22.26 -56.55 5.25
CA TYR A 1045 -23.00 -57.36 6.21
C TYR A 1045 -22.74 -56.86 7.64
N LEU A 1046 -23.71 -57.08 8.53
CA LEU A 1046 -23.56 -56.94 9.98
C LEU A 1046 -23.99 -58.26 10.64
N ASN A 1047 -23.09 -58.87 11.41
CA ASN A 1047 -23.22 -60.15 12.07
C ASN A 1047 -23.66 -61.27 11.10
N GLY A 1048 -23.17 -61.19 9.86
CA GLY A 1048 -23.52 -62.08 8.74
C GLY A 1048 -24.92 -61.86 8.14
N SER A 1049 -25.64 -60.79 8.50
CA SER A 1049 -26.87 -60.34 7.81
C SER A 1049 -26.52 -59.27 6.78
N GLU A 1050 -26.97 -59.45 5.54
CA GLU A 1050 -26.84 -58.49 4.44
C GLU A 1050 -27.46 -57.13 4.83
N GLN A 1051 -26.71 -56.04 4.67
CA GLN A 1051 -27.17 -54.67 4.91
C GLN A 1051 -27.43 -53.94 3.60
N GLU A 1052 -26.38 -53.77 2.78
CA GLU A 1052 -26.39 -52.98 1.53
C GLU A 1052 -25.59 -53.69 0.43
N SER A 1053 -25.92 -53.44 -0.83
CA SER A 1053 -25.34 -54.17 -1.97
C SER A 1053 -25.27 -53.28 -3.22
N GLY A 1054 -24.05 -53.02 -3.70
CA GLY A 1054 -23.73 -52.14 -4.82
C GLY A 1054 -23.18 -52.89 -6.03
N GLY A 1055 -23.55 -52.46 -7.24
CA GLY A 1055 -23.10 -53.05 -8.50
C GLY A 1055 -22.89 -52.01 -9.60
N ALA A 1056 -22.14 -52.41 -10.64
CA ALA A 1056 -21.63 -51.54 -11.71
C ALA A 1056 -22.70 -51.05 -12.73
N SER A 1057 -23.89 -50.66 -12.24
CA SER A 1057 -24.99 -50.08 -13.02
C SER A 1057 -25.88 -49.16 -12.16
N GLY A 1058 -25.33 -48.57 -11.09
CA GLY A 1058 -26.04 -47.55 -10.28
C GLY A 1058 -25.63 -47.39 -8.82
N LEU A 1059 -24.64 -48.14 -8.29
CA LEU A 1059 -24.19 -48.05 -6.89
C LEU A 1059 -22.68 -48.30 -6.70
N LEU A 1060 -21.88 -48.20 -7.76
CA LEU A 1060 -20.41 -48.28 -7.67
C LEU A 1060 -19.78 -47.13 -8.45
N GLY A 1061 -18.98 -46.31 -7.77
CA GLY A 1061 -18.00 -45.42 -8.40
C GLY A 1061 -16.85 -46.23 -8.99
N LEU A 1062 -16.28 -45.73 -10.09
CA LEU A 1062 -15.13 -46.33 -10.79
C LEU A 1062 -14.23 -45.21 -11.31
N GLN A 1063 -13.27 -44.78 -10.49
CA GLN A 1063 -12.23 -43.86 -10.91
C GLN A 1063 -11.19 -44.61 -11.77
N LEU A 1064 -10.80 -44.02 -12.89
CA LEU A 1064 -9.84 -44.57 -13.85
C LEU A 1064 -8.42 -44.05 -13.57
N LEU A 1065 -8.08 -43.91 -12.28
CA LEU A 1065 -6.79 -43.44 -11.80
C LEU A 1065 -5.68 -44.48 -12.02
N GLY A 1066 -4.50 -44.00 -12.42
CA GLY A 1066 -3.28 -44.80 -12.54
C GLY A 1066 -2.54 -44.97 -11.21
N LEU A 1067 -3.29 -45.31 -10.14
CA LEU A 1067 -2.82 -45.37 -8.75
C LEU A 1067 -1.47 -46.10 -8.63
N PHE A 1068 -0.57 -45.57 -7.80
CA PHE A 1068 0.73 -46.17 -7.46
C PHE A 1068 1.58 -46.58 -8.69
N ASN A 1069 1.58 -45.75 -9.74
CA ASN A 1069 2.27 -46.02 -11.03
C ASN A 1069 1.76 -47.26 -11.80
N ASN A 1070 0.58 -47.82 -11.47
CA ASN A 1070 0.08 -49.08 -12.02
C ASN A 1070 -1.26 -48.92 -12.77
N PRO A 1071 -1.26 -48.64 -14.09
CA PRO A 1071 -2.47 -48.30 -14.85
C PRO A 1071 -3.44 -49.48 -15.10
N ASP A 1072 -3.15 -50.69 -14.59
CA ASP A 1072 -4.05 -51.84 -14.66
C ASP A 1072 -4.94 -51.98 -13.40
N GLN A 1073 -4.71 -51.19 -12.33
CA GLN A 1073 -5.50 -51.19 -11.09
C GLN A 1073 -6.61 -50.13 -11.09
N HIS A 1074 -7.74 -50.45 -10.46
CA HIS A 1074 -8.90 -49.55 -10.32
C HIS A 1074 -9.57 -49.75 -8.95
N LEU A 1075 -10.06 -48.68 -8.33
CA LEU A 1075 -10.86 -48.74 -7.10
C LEU A 1075 -12.36 -48.89 -7.45
N LEU A 1076 -13.06 -49.78 -6.74
CA LEU A 1076 -14.52 -49.85 -6.72
C LEU A 1076 -15.04 -49.27 -5.41
N MET A 1077 -15.86 -48.23 -5.47
CA MET A 1077 -16.34 -47.49 -4.30
C MET A 1077 -17.85 -47.65 -4.10
N MET A 1078 -18.31 -47.90 -2.87
CA MET A 1078 -19.73 -47.75 -2.47
C MET A 1078 -19.87 -47.02 -1.13
N SER A 1079 -20.79 -46.07 -1.05
CA SER A 1079 -21.21 -45.46 0.22
C SER A 1079 -22.17 -46.39 0.97
N THR A 1080 -22.15 -46.31 2.30
CA THR A 1080 -23.01 -47.10 3.20
C THR A 1080 -23.84 -46.19 4.10
N SER A 1081 -25.11 -46.54 4.33
CA SER A 1081 -26.01 -45.88 5.28
C SER A 1081 -26.31 -46.74 6.52
N GLN A 1082 -25.84 -47.99 6.54
CA GLN A 1082 -26.05 -48.95 7.63
C GLN A 1082 -24.72 -49.49 8.17
N GLU A 1083 -24.66 -49.66 9.48
CA GLU A 1083 -23.52 -50.25 10.22
C GLU A 1083 -23.16 -51.65 9.68
N PHE A 1084 -21.87 -51.98 9.55
CA PHE A 1084 -21.39 -53.26 9.02
C PHE A 1084 -20.12 -53.78 9.72
N ASP A 1085 -19.91 -55.09 9.68
CA ASP A 1085 -18.68 -55.78 10.14
C ASP A 1085 -17.96 -56.55 9.02
N ARG A 1086 -18.57 -56.70 7.83
CA ARG A 1086 -17.93 -57.38 6.69
C ARG A 1086 -18.20 -56.71 5.35
N VAL A 1087 -17.16 -56.61 4.52
CA VAL A 1087 -17.22 -56.25 3.09
C VAL A 1087 -17.03 -57.51 2.25
N GLU A 1088 -17.95 -57.83 1.34
CA GLU A 1088 -17.85 -58.95 0.38
C GLU A 1088 -17.88 -58.44 -1.07
N ILE A 1089 -16.87 -58.82 -1.87
CA ILE A 1089 -16.94 -58.74 -3.34
C ILE A 1089 -17.37 -60.09 -3.92
N SER A 1090 -18.41 -60.04 -4.76
CA SER A 1090 -18.93 -61.19 -5.49
C SER A 1090 -18.79 -61.02 -7.00
N LYS A 1091 -18.51 -62.13 -7.71
CA LYS A 1091 -18.34 -62.16 -9.16
C LYS A 1091 -19.17 -63.27 -9.79
N GLY A 1092 -20.21 -62.88 -10.53
CA GLY A 1092 -21.05 -63.74 -11.36
C GLY A 1092 -20.38 -64.19 -12.66
N ALA A 1093 -20.76 -65.37 -13.16
CA ALA A 1093 -20.15 -65.97 -14.33
C ALA A 1093 -20.94 -65.76 -15.65
N VAL A 1094 -20.30 -65.08 -16.60
CA VAL A 1094 -20.79 -64.88 -17.98
C VAL A 1094 -20.61 -66.14 -18.83
N VAL A 1095 -21.64 -66.50 -19.61
CA VAL A 1095 -21.64 -67.74 -20.41
C VAL A 1095 -20.77 -67.62 -21.66
N GLY A 1096 -19.47 -67.91 -21.51
CA GLY A 1096 -18.52 -68.05 -22.61
C GLY A 1096 -17.25 -67.21 -22.47
N ALA A 1097 -17.20 -66.28 -21.51
CA ALA A 1097 -15.99 -65.56 -21.14
C ALA A 1097 -15.16 -66.40 -20.16
N LEU A 1098 -13.85 -66.49 -20.43
CA LEU A 1098 -12.86 -66.87 -19.42
C LEU A 1098 -12.36 -65.56 -18.81
N SER A 1099 -12.68 -65.28 -17.54
CA SER A 1099 -12.07 -64.16 -16.83
C SER A 1099 -11.73 -64.53 -15.38
N SER A 1100 -10.55 -64.10 -14.95
CA SER A 1100 -10.24 -63.91 -13.54
C SER A 1100 -10.50 -62.45 -13.16
N LEU A 1101 -10.63 -62.17 -11.87
CA LEU A 1101 -10.56 -60.82 -11.30
C LEU A 1101 -9.51 -60.90 -10.19
N ARG A 1102 -8.58 -59.97 -10.17
CA ARG A 1102 -7.64 -59.76 -9.06
C ARG A 1102 -8.29 -58.79 -8.08
N VAL A 1103 -8.11 -59.04 -6.79
CA VAL A 1103 -8.48 -58.14 -5.70
C VAL A 1103 -7.21 -57.94 -4.89
N HIS A 1104 -6.81 -56.68 -4.66
CA HIS A 1104 -5.54 -56.33 -4.03
C HIS A 1104 -5.74 -55.92 -2.57
N SER A 1105 -6.81 -55.15 -2.28
CA SER A 1105 -7.21 -54.81 -0.91
C SER A 1105 -8.71 -54.50 -0.80
N MET A 1106 -9.21 -54.48 0.43
CA MET A 1106 -10.53 -54.00 0.84
C MET A 1106 -10.35 -52.93 1.91
N CYS A 1107 -11.13 -51.86 1.83
CA CYS A 1107 -10.80 -50.58 2.45
C CYS A 1107 -12.05 -49.89 3.00
N VAL A 1108 -11.91 -49.10 4.07
CA VAL A 1108 -12.99 -48.28 4.62
C VAL A 1108 -12.50 -46.85 4.81
N ALA A 1109 -13.29 -45.90 4.33
CA ALA A 1109 -13.08 -44.46 4.45
C ALA A 1109 -14.16 -43.83 5.34
N PRO A 1110 -13.95 -42.61 5.87
CA PRO A 1110 -15.00 -41.77 6.47
C PRO A 1110 -16.23 -41.57 5.57
N ALA A 1111 -17.19 -40.79 6.05
CA ALA A 1111 -18.21 -40.22 5.17
C ALA A 1111 -17.53 -39.37 4.07
N ALA A 1112 -18.24 -39.05 2.99
CA ALA A 1112 -18.05 -37.72 2.41
C ALA A 1112 -18.78 -36.77 3.36
N GLN A 1113 -18.21 -35.61 3.65
CA GLN A 1113 -18.90 -34.62 4.49
C GLN A 1113 -20.12 -34.06 3.71
#